data_AF-A0A2N5J3A0-F1
#
_entry.id   AF-A0A2N5J3A0-F1
#
_cell.length_a   1.000
_cell.length_b   1.000
_cell.length_c   1.000
_cell.angle_alpha   90.00
_cell.angle_beta   90.00
_cell.angle_gamma   90.00
#
_symmetry.space_group_name_H-M   'P 1'
#
loop_
_entity.id
_entity.type
_entity.pdbx_description
1 polymer ?
#
loop_
_entity_poly.entity_id
_entity_poly.type
_entity_poly.pdbx_seq_one_letter_code
_entity_poly.pdbx_strand_id
1 'polypeptide(L)'
;MRRNLLRMVVGGVAAFSMVMPVVPAMADPGAASVAGAVRAAVATTGTSGTTGTVTTAVDTSADGPSHVAKTHAPKTEEQSFTPESAATSDQDQPQGPRRSRRQAQPGEAVVAQADLSGLATVGVDWQQQDMDDVDNAPTYELRYLTGGTWSDWVELPSVDEDTDTMGVSPSYYVGEATKAEARLTPKSGQTITEATLVTIDSGYSAAGDAQGSAYKSAVRTAAAVTASGTIHTREEWWVNGNPAMTWPPERTGHWKGAIVHHTVDRNNYSQAEVPAMVNGIYLYHNVHNDWGDIGYQLLVDRYGGIWEGRDEGVPNQVVPASQVAGAQSVGFNYDTFGVSMIGSYHLNVAPTDAQINSVAAAIAWEFNALGITDPYGTFQYKGTQPRITGHGDQSHWVGGSLNRTACPGQQVWNRMGEIRDKVYDDLNDVTRLPLLSVGSGTFYIDAVRNLKSSLIVENGSADSGASVRLQSGERDAMRFAFNRQSDGSYEIMNVNSGLALDVQGGNATSGAVVQQWTRNGSTAQRWWLRVADSGGVYIQSALGNWVLDLTGGGTADGTKVQLYAPNWTSSQQFIVASATATVPDDSVRLAPAGHDATTFGVADGSYDDGAKLQLQDWSGADSQLFRFDRAGNGLFTIRSVNSAKVLDAVGGGTANGTRVQQWPSNGSMAQLWALRDAGNGAIGIASAKSGRVLDMLNEHVEAGTVVQLYDWKGIGAQSWSVSVVTSSRGGLSRLAGVTRYETADAVVAAGFERSDWVVVASGEAFPDALSASALAGALDAPVLLSGPDGGDVLASRIRSLGAKRAVLIGSEAALSSALEDRVRGLVSEHRVVRFGGSTRYGTSLGVLRDAPGELGSAVVWSDTVIVASGEGPYDALSASPLAYRLKAPVVLAGRDGLDEAMVRAVRDAGFRKVLLVGGESVVPVRVESQLGSLSVTRLAGATRYGTSAEVVAYALEHRILEADGVVLASGENYPDALAGGALAGRTGNVLALVDGPDA
;
A
#
# COMPACT_ATOMS: atom_id res chain seq x y z
N MET A 1 -15.43 -6.61 39.08
CA MET A 1 -16.64 -5.80 38.75
C MET A 1 -17.94 -6.65 38.76
N ARG A 2 -18.26 -7.36 39.85
CA ARG A 2 -19.59 -8.00 40.04
C ARG A 2 -20.49 -7.15 40.93
N ARG A 3 -21.08 -6.10 40.37
CA ARG A 3 -22.35 -5.48 40.80
C ARG A 3 -22.68 -4.32 39.87
N ASN A 4 -23.30 -4.62 38.72
CA ASN A 4 -24.53 -3.98 38.23
C ASN A 4 -24.77 -4.20 36.72
N LEU A 5 -26.05 -4.45 36.44
CA LEU A 5 -26.81 -4.18 35.20
C LEU A 5 -26.96 -5.28 34.14
N LEU A 6 -28.18 -5.24 33.61
CA LEU A 6 -29.04 -6.26 33.01
C LEU A 6 -29.46 -5.76 31.61
N ARG A 7 -29.83 -6.70 30.72
CA ARG A 7 -30.50 -6.58 29.37
C ARG A 7 -29.49 -6.60 28.20
N MET A 8 -29.62 -7.40 27.12
CA MET A 8 -30.82 -7.88 26.39
C MET A 8 -30.45 -9.03 25.39
N VAL A 9 -31.24 -10.12 25.37
CA VAL A 9 -31.72 -10.99 24.23
C VAL A 9 -30.71 -11.47 23.15
N VAL A 10 -30.26 -12.73 23.12
CA VAL A 10 -30.84 -14.01 22.55
C VAL A 10 -30.96 -14.11 21.01
N GLY A 11 -30.28 -15.13 20.46
CA GLY A 11 -30.57 -15.84 19.19
C GLY A 11 -29.29 -16.16 18.42
N GLY A 12 -28.88 -17.38 18.05
CA GLY A 12 -29.42 -18.74 18.09
C GLY A 12 -28.62 -19.56 17.03
N VAL A 13 -28.08 -20.72 17.43
CA VAL A 13 -27.99 -22.06 16.74
C VAL A 13 -27.81 -22.06 15.19
N ALA A 14 -26.98 -22.83 14.46
CA ALA A 14 -26.17 -24.05 14.60
C ALA A 14 -25.17 -24.10 13.40
N ALA A 15 -23.91 -24.49 13.59
CA ALA A 15 -23.31 -25.80 13.27
C ALA A 15 -23.55 -26.38 11.86
N PHE A 16 -22.44 -26.56 11.11
CA PHE A 16 -22.21 -27.77 10.31
C PHE A 16 -20.70 -28.10 10.28
N SER A 17 -20.36 -29.22 10.92
CA SER A 17 -19.04 -29.87 10.82
C SER A 17 -18.99 -30.75 9.58
N MET A 18 -17.83 -30.80 8.92
CA MET A 18 -17.43 -31.96 8.12
C MET A 18 -15.99 -32.33 8.49
N VAL A 19 -15.76 -33.63 8.53
CA VAL A 19 -14.77 -34.33 9.35
C VAL A 19 -13.98 -35.29 8.44
N MET A 20 -12.66 -35.37 8.69
CA MET A 20 -11.66 -36.41 8.32
C MET A 20 -11.09 -36.45 6.87
N PRO A 21 -9.92 -37.10 6.63
CA PRO A 21 -8.82 -37.47 7.54
C PRO A 21 -7.40 -37.12 7.02
N VAL A 22 -6.47 -37.15 7.98
CA VAL A 22 -5.01 -37.18 7.85
C VAL A 22 -4.53 -38.54 7.31
N VAL A 23 -3.45 -38.55 6.51
CA VAL A 23 -2.61 -39.73 6.23
C VAL A 23 -1.13 -39.33 6.41
N PRO A 24 -0.27 -40.17 7.01
CA PRO A 24 0.97 -39.75 7.67
C PRO A 24 2.24 -39.83 6.81
N ALA A 25 3.28 -39.23 7.38
CA ALA A 25 4.66 -39.10 6.91
C ALA A 25 5.40 -40.42 6.61
N MET A 26 6.44 -40.30 5.77
CA MET A 26 7.60 -41.19 5.80
C MET A 26 8.88 -40.37 5.88
N ALA A 27 9.73 -40.76 6.84
CA ALA A 27 11.06 -40.23 7.13
C ALA A 27 12.14 -40.95 6.31
N ASP A 28 13.28 -40.31 6.08
CA ASP A 28 14.63 -40.82 6.46
C ASP A 28 15.74 -39.76 6.21
N PRO A 29 16.99 -39.92 6.68
CA PRO A 29 17.72 -38.89 7.40
C PRO A 29 19.09 -38.55 6.77
N GLY A 30 19.84 -37.65 7.40
CA GLY A 30 21.29 -37.83 7.47
C GLY A 30 22.16 -36.58 7.34
N ALA A 31 23.12 -36.52 8.26
CA ALA A 31 24.35 -35.74 8.30
C ALA A 31 24.22 -34.22 8.54
N ALA A 32 25.12 -33.53 9.24
CA ALA A 32 26.14 -33.80 10.24
C ALA A 32 26.80 -32.42 10.48
N SER A 33 27.12 -32.14 11.74
CA SER A 33 27.80 -30.96 12.27
C SER A 33 29.04 -30.48 11.51
N VAL A 34 29.27 -29.17 11.46
CA VAL A 34 30.58 -28.55 11.78
C VAL A 34 30.38 -27.16 12.40
N ALA A 35 30.89 -26.98 13.62
CA ALA A 35 31.02 -25.71 14.31
C ALA A 35 32.33 -25.00 13.90
N GLY A 36 32.27 -23.68 13.70
CA GLY A 36 33.42 -22.82 13.44
C GLY A 36 33.36 -21.58 14.31
N ALA A 37 34.23 -21.52 15.31
CA ALA A 37 34.41 -20.39 16.22
C ALA A 37 35.11 -19.21 15.52
N VAL A 38 34.68 -17.99 15.81
CA VAL A 38 35.51 -16.78 15.65
C VAL A 38 35.37 -15.91 16.88
N ARG A 39 36.50 -15.76 17.60
CA ARG A 39 36.72 -14.77 18.66
C ARG A 39 36.96 -13.40 18.03
N ALA A 40 36.44 -12.35 18.65
CA ALA A 40 37.02 -11.01 18.56
C ALA A 40 36.94 -10.34 19.93
N ALA A 41 38.10 -9.85 20.37
CA ALA A 41 38.36 -9.24 21.66
C ALA A 41 38.17 -7.71 21.59
N VAL A 42 37.76 -7.10 22.70
CA VAL A 42 38.06 -5.69 22.98
C VAL A 42 38.53 -5.58 24.43
N ALA A 43 39.71 -4.98 24.60
CA ALA A 43 40.42 -4.79 25.84
C ALA A 43 39.88 -3.58 26.62
N THR A 44 39.85 -3.68 27.95
CA THR A 44 39.69 -2.56 28.87
C THR A 44 40.97 -2.36 29.68
N THR A 45 41.45 -1.11 29.70
CA THR A 45 42.55 -0.63 30.54
C THR A 45 42.03 -0.35 31.95
N GLY A 46 42.75 -0.84 32.96
CA GLY A 46 42.41 -0.62 34.36
C GLY A 46 43.00 0.66 34.96
N THR A 47 42.36 1.13 36.02
CA THR A 47 42.99 1.87 37.13
C THR A 47 42.24 1.58 38.42
N SER A 48 43.03 1.33 39.47
CA SER A 48 42.64 0.98 40.83
C SER A 48 42.18 2.18 41.65
N GLY A 49 41.11 2.01 42.43
CA GLY A 49 40.71 2.93 43.49
C GLY A 49 39.74 2.25 44.45
N THR A 50 40.23 1.82 45.61
CA THR A 50 39.48 1.22 46.72
C THR A 50 38.78 2.29 47.56
N THR A 51 37.45 2.26 47.63
CA THR A 51 36.65 2.72 48.78
C THR A 51 35.33 1.97 48.80
N GLY A 52 35.00 1.41 49.97
CA GLY A 52 33.97 0.39 50.16
C GLY A 52 32.60 0.71 49.59
N THR A 53 32.05 -0.26 48.88
CA THR A 53 30.66 -0.30 48.44
C THR A 53 30.15 -1.70 48.75
N VAL A 54 28.98 -1.74 49.38
CA VAL A 54 28.20 -2.96 49.61
C VAL A 54 28.06 -3.70 48.27
N THR A 55 28.65 -4.88 48.18
CA THR A 55 28.50 -5.78 47.04
C THR A 55 27.12 -6.41 47.11
N THR A 56 26.12 -5.80 46.48
CA THR A 56 25.03 -6.59 45.90
C THR A 56 25.59 -7.21 44.63
N ALA A 57 26.01 -8.48 44.71
CA ALA A 57 26.41 -9.24 43.55
C ALA A 57 25.25 -9.23 42.55
N VAL A 58 25.52 -8.78 41.32
CA VAL A 58 24.63 -8.95 40.19
C VAL A 58 24.69 -10.44 39.82
N ASP A 59 23.75 -11.21 40.33
CA ASP A 59 23.61 -12.61 39.92
C ASP A 59 23.01 -12.66 38.50
N THR A 60 23.80 -13.18 37.57
CA THR A 60 23.42 -13.39 36.16
C THR A 60 23.18 -14.87 35.86
N SER A 61 23.31 -15.76 36.85
CA SER A 61 22.98 -17.17 36.69
C SER A 61 21.47 -17.38 36.85
N ALA A 62 20.87 -18.08 35.89
CA ALA A 62 19.45 -18.44 35.95
C ALA A 62 19.26 -19.50 37.04
N ASP A 63 18.66 -19.12 38.17
CA ASP A 63 18.25 -20.08 39.20
C ASP A 63 16.89 -20.66 38.82
N GLY A 64 16.90 -21.80 38.14
CA GLY A 64 15.67 -22.49 37.78
C GLY A 64 15.90 -23.80 37.02
N PRO A 65 14.88 -24.66 36.94
CA PRO A 65 14.97 -25.92 36.21
C PRO A 65 15.24 -25.69 34.72
N SER A 66 16.11 -26.49 34.12
CA SER A 66 16.36 -26.46 32.66
C SER A 66 15.19 -27.01 31.83
N HIS A 67 14.27 -27.74 32.48
CA HIS A 67 13.10 -28.36 31.87
C HIS A 67 11.88 -28.30 32.79
N VAL A 68 10.75 -27.87 32.24
CA VAL A 68 9.45 -27.92 32.89
C VAL A 68 8.45 -28.64 31.99
N ALA A 69 7.39 -29.20 32.59
CA ALA A 69 6.34 -29.87 31.84
C ALA A 69 4.96 -29.56 32.44
N LYS A 70 3.92 -29.61 31.58
CA LYS A 70 2.51 -29.59 31.98
C LYS A 70 2.18 -30.94 32.61
N THR A 71 2.14 -31.03 33.94
CA THR A 71 2.06 -32.31 34.65
C THR A 71 0.69 -32.59 35.24
N HIS A 72 -0.12 -31.56 35.50
CA HIS A 72 -1.40 -31.71 36.20
C HIS A 72 -2.33 -30.51 35.95
N ALA A 73 -3.58 -30.61 36.43
CA ALA A 73 -4.54 -29.52 36.35
C ALA A 73 -4.18 -28.41 37.35
N PRO A 74 -4.22 -27.13 36.94
CA PRO A 74 -3.88 -26.01 37.80
C PRO A 74 -4.89 -25.82 38.93
N LYS A 75 -4.45 -25.15 39.99
CA LYS A 75 -5.27 -24.91 41.20
C LYS A 75 -5.02 -23.52 41.75
N THR A 76 -6.08 -22.91 42.28
CA THR A 76 -6.03 -21.66 43.04
C THR A 76 -6.53 -21.93 44.44
N GLU A 77 -5.76 -21.53 45.45
CA GLU A 77 -6.09 -21.68 46.86
C GLU A 77 -5.98 -20.32 47.57
N GLU A 78 -6.77 -20.16 48.62
CA GLU A 78 -6.89 -18.92 49.38
C GLU A 78 -6.65 -19.20 50.86
N GLN A 79 -5.78 -18.41 51.48
CA GLN A 79 -5.44 -18.53 52.88
C GLN A 79 -5.61 -17.20 53.59
N SER A 80 -6.41 -17.17 54.65
CA SER A 80 -6.67 -15.93 55.37
C SER A 80 -5.52 -15.49 56.27
N PHE A 81 -5.33 -14.18 56.37
CA PHE A 81 -4.34 -13.58 57.26
C PHE A 81 -4.74 -13.64 58.75
N THR A 82 -3.72 -13.62 59.60
CA THR A 82 -3.85 -13.53 61.07
C THR A 82 -2.96 -12.42 61.62
N PRO A 83 -3.30 -11.77 62.76
CA PRO A 83 -2.43 -10.76 63.36
C PRO A 83 -1.05 -11.34 63.72
N GLU A 84 0.03 -10.65 63.38
CA GLU A 84 1.42 -11.13 63.56
C GLU A 84 1.73 -11.43 65.05
N SER A 85 1.14 -10.65 65.97
CA SER A 85 1.24 -10.88 67.41
C SER A 85 0.63 -12.21 67.88
N ALA A 86 -0.31 -12.80 67.13
CA ALA A 86 -0.92 -14.09 67.43
C ALA A 86 -0.10 -15.27 66.86
N ALA A 87 0.66 -15.04 65.77
CA ALA A 87 1.48 -16.06 65.11
C ALA A 87 2.72 -16.48 65.94
N THR A 88 3.18 -15.62 66.84
CA THR A 88 4.35 -15.89 67.71
C THR A 88 4.06 -16.77 68.93
N SER A 89 2.81 -17.24 69.11
CA SER A 89 2.38 -17.97 70.33
C SER A 89 2.31 -19.51 70.21
N ASP A 90 2.68 -20.11 69.07
CA ASP A 90 2.59 -21.56 68.83
C ASP A 90 3.96 -22.26 68.69
N GLN A 91 4.78 -22.21 69.74
CA GLN A 91 5.72 -23.31 70.01
C GLN A 91 5.31 -23.99 71.32
N ASP A 92 4.94 -25.26 71.23
CA ASP A 92 4.43 -26.17 72.28
C ASP A 92 2.98 -25.95 72.79
N GLN A 93 1.99 -26.65 72.20
CA GLN A 93 1.13 -27.66 72.87
C GLN A 93 -0.09 -28.11 72.00
N PRO A 94 -0.64 -29.33 72.19
CA PRO A 94 -1.71 -29.86 71.34
C PRO A 94 -3.16 -29.74 71.91
N GLN A 95 -4.08 -29.45 70.99
CA GLN A 95 -5.55 -29.71 70.93
C GLN A 95 -6.59 -28.74 71.54
N GLY A 96 -7.57 -28.36 70.68
CA GLY A 96 -8.93 -27.93 71.04
C GLY A 96 -9.59 -26.96 70.03
N PRO A 97 -10.81 -27.21 69.50
CA PRO A 97 -11.42 -26.38 68.46
C PRO A 97 -12.24 -25.24 69.07
N ARG A 98 -11.70 -24.02 69.01
CA ARG A 98 -12.42 -22.72 68.98
C ARG A 98 -11.38 -21.59 68.98
N ARG A 99 -10.87 -21.22 67.80
CA ARG A 99 -10.16 -19.95 67.63
C ARG A 99 -11.19 -18.88 67.24
N SER A 100 -11.51 -17.99 68.17
CA SER A 100 -12.12 -16.71 67.80
C SER A 100 -11.10 -15.92 67.00
N ARG A 101 -11.41 -15.61 65.74
CA ARG A 101 -10.61 -14.72 64.88
C ARG A 101 -10.48 -13.36 65.59
N ARG A 102 -9.31 -13.06 66.18
CA ARG A 102 -9.02 -11.74 66.75
C ARG A 102 -8.84 -10.77 65.58
N GLN A 103 -9.61 -9.69 65.54
CA GLN A 103 -9.41 -8.61 64.57
C GLN A 103 -8.11 -7.85 64.87
N ALA A 104 -7.38 -7.47 63.81
CA ALA A 104 -6.16 -6.67 63.91
C ALA A 104 -6.47 -5.29 64.52
N GLN A 105 -5.57 -4.79 65.37
CA GLN A 105 -5.66 -3.42 65.90
C GLN A 105 -5.14 -2.40 64.89
N PRO A 106 -5.47 -1.10 65.02
CA PRO A 106 -4.91 -0.06 64.17
C PRO A 106 -3.36 -0.07 64.18
N GLY A 107 -2.74 -0.11 63.00
CA GLY A 107 -1.29 -0.20 62.83
C GLY A 107 -0.67 -1.59 63.11
N GLU A 108 -1.46 -2.63 63.39
CA GLU A 108 -0.97 -3.99 63.60
C GLU A 108 -0.77 -4.72 62.26
N ALA A 109 0.42 -5.27 62.03
CA ALA A 109 0.71 -6.07 60.85
C ALA A 109 -0.02 -7.43 60.89
N VAL A 110 -0.40 -7.92 59.71
CA VAL A 110 -1.03 -9.22 59.52
C VAL A 110 -0.15 -10.11 58.65
N VAL A 111 -0.13 -11.41 58.94
CA VAL A 111 0.67 -12.41 58.22
C VAL A 111 -0.17 -13.63 57.82
N ALA A 112 0.16 -14.20 56.66
CA ALA A 112 -0.38 -15.47 56.17
C ALA A 112 0.75 -16.34 55.61
N GLN A 113 0.67 -17.64 55.85
CA GLN A 113 1.57 -18.63 55.27
C GLN A 113 0.75 -19.72 54.57
N ALA A 114 1.18 -20.11 53.37
CA ALA A 114 0.58 -21.18 52.60
C ALA A 114 1.64 -22.20 52.16
N ASP A 115 1.26 -23.47 52.13
CA ASP A 115 2.04 -24.50 51.46
C ASP A 115 1.81 -24.38 49.95
N LEU A 116 2.85 -24.67 49.14
CA LEU A 116 2.83 -24.53 47.69
C LEU A 116 3.09 -25.89 47.03
N SER A 117 2.53 -26.07 45.84
CA SER A 117 2.81 -27.20 44.95
C SER A 117 3.13 -26.71 43.54
N GLY A 118 3.81 -27.56 42.77
CA GLY A 118 4.16 -27.26 41.40
C GLY A 118 5.07 -26.04 41.25
N LEU A 119 4.96 -25.36 40.11
CA LEU A 119 5.53 -24.04 39.90
C LEU A 119 4.47 -22.99 40.23
N ALA A 120 4.72 -22.18 41.26
CA ALA A 120 3.68 -21.40 41.90
C ALA A 120 3.78 -19.88 41.65
N THR A 121 2.61 -19.24 41.63
CA THR A 121 2.41 -17.79 41.63
C THR A 121 1.63 -17.40 42.89
N VAL A 122 1.97 -16.26 43.48
CA VAL A 122 1.40 -15.78 44.75
C VAL A 122 0.89 -14.35 44.59
N GLY A 123 -0.21 -14.02 45.23
CA GLY A 123 -0.75 -12.66 45.32
C GLY A 123 -1.53 -12.45 46.61
N VAL A 124 -1.94 -11.22 46.88
CA VAL A 124 -2.67 -10.85 48.09
C VAL A 124 -3.79 -9.89 47.74
N ASP A 125 -4.97 -10.12 48.30
CA ASP A 125 -6.04 -9.13 48.39
C ASP A 125 -6.17 -8.63 49.84
N TRP A 126 -6.66 -7.40 50.00
CA TRP A 126 -7.01 -6.88 51.31
C TRP A 126 -8.13 -5.86 51.24
N GLN A 127 -8.83 -5.73 52.37
CA GLN A 127 -9.70 -4.60 52.66
C GLN A 127 -9.13 -3.81 53.83
N GLN A 128 -9.12 -2.49 53.73
CA GLN A 128 -8.78 -1.61 54.84
C GLN A 128 -9.58 -0.31 54.79
N GLN A 129 -9.57 0.43 55.88
CA GLN A 129 -10.15 1.78 55.94
C GLN A 129 -9.31 2.76 55.12
N ASP A 130 -9.98 3.69 54.43
CA ASP A 130 -9.37 4.79 53.66
C ASP A 130 -8.41 4.32 52.55
N MET A 131 -8.85 3.36 51.71
CA MET A 131 -8.15 2.93 50.47
C MET A 131 -8.51 3.79 49.26
N ASP A 132 -8.89 5.04 49.48
CA ASP A 132 -9.30 5.98 48.42
C ASP A 132 -8.14 6.45 47.51
N ASP A 133 -6.89 6.13 47.88
CA ASP A 133 -5.68 6.35 47.07
C ASP A 133 -4.70 5.19 47.29
N VAL A 134 -3.97 4.78 46.24
CA VAL A 134 -2.89 3.78 46.34
C VAL A 134 -1.77 4.24 47.29
N ASP A 135 -1.61 5.55 47.47
CA ASP A 135 -0.73 6.13 48.47
C ASP A 135 -1.15 5.77 49.90
N ASN A 136 -2.36 5.27 50.15
CA ASN A 136 -2.81 4.80 51.46
C ASN A 136 -2.61 3.29 51.68
N ALA A 137 -2.10 2.56 50.68
CA ALA A 137 -1.90 1.12 50.75
C ALA A 137 -0.91 0.69 51.88
N PRO A 138 -1.08 -0.51 52.44
CA PRO A 138 -0.14 -1.09 53.39
C PRO A 138 1.18 -1.43 52.68
N THR A 139 2.27 -1.54 53.44
CA THR A 139 3.48 -2.18 52.93
C THR A 139 3.20 -3.68 52.78
N TYR A 140 3.36 -4.20 51.57
CA TYR A 140 3.24 -5.62 51.25
C TYR A 140 4.61 -6.24 51.06
N GLU A 141 4.94 -7.24 51.89
CA GLU A 141 6.17 -8.01 51.79
C GLU A 141 5.87 -9.49 51.58
N LEU A 142 6.68 -10.15 50.74
CA LEU A 142 6.59 -11.58 50.43
C LEU A 142 7.95 -12.25 50.66
N ARG A 143 7.95 -13.46 51.21
CA ARG A 143 9.09 -14.38 51.17
C ARG A 143 8.64 -15.80 50.87
N TYR A 144 9.55 -16.63 50.39
CA TYR A 144 9.24 -18.01 49.99
C TYR A 144 10.35 -18.99 50.36
N LEU A 145 9.97 -20.26 50.53
CA LEU A 145 10.86 -21.33 51.01
C LEU A 145 11.24 -22.27 49.85
N THR A 146 12.50 -22.22 49.43
CA THR A 146 13.05 -23.08 48.37
C THR A 146 14.21 -23.90 48.91
N GLY A 147 14.22 -25.22 48.67
CA GLY A 147 15.29 -26.10 49.16
C GLY A 147 15.51 -26.07 50.68
N GLY A 148 14.49 -25.71 51.46
CA GLY A 148 14.57 -25.57 52.92
C GLY A 148 15.12 -24.23 53.42
N THR A 149 15.41 -23.27 52.54
CA THR A 149 15.90 -21.93 52.90
C THR A 149 14.87 -20.86 52.53
N TRP A 150 14.55 -19.97 53.49
CA TRP A 150 13.69 -18.82 53.22
C TRP A 150 14.45 -17.75 52.45
N SER A 151 13.81 -17.14 51.46
CA SER A 151 14.30 -15.91 50.85
C SER A 151 14.30 -14.77 51.86
N ASP A 152 15.04 -13.70 51.54
CA ASP A 152 14.81 -12.40 52.15
C ASP A 152 13.38 -11.92 51.85
N TRP A 153 12.87 -11.01 52.68
CA TRP A 153 11.60 -10.34 52.42
C TRP A 153 11.74 -9.41 51.21
N VAL A 154 10.82 -9.52 50.27
CA VAL A 154 10.71 -8.66 49.10
C VAL A 154 9.48 -7.78 49.26
N GLU A 155 9.68 -6.46 49.29
CA GLU A 155 8.59 -5.50 49.25
C GLU A 155 8.05 -5.40 47.82
N LEU A 156 6.73 -5.49 47.68
CA LEU A 156 6.03 -5.46 46.39
C LEU A 156 5.07 -4.26 46.32
N PRO A 157 4.93 -3.63 45.15
CA PRO A 157 4.02 -2.51 44.97
C PRO A 157 2.56 -2.94 45.13
N SER A 158 1.73 -2.01 45.59
CA SER A 158 0.27 -2.17 45.68
C SER A 158 -0.42 -1.55 44.45
N VAL A 159 -1.59 -2.07 44.09
CA VAL A 159 -2.48 -1.48 43.07
C VAL A 159 -3.89 -1.25 43.63
N ASP A 160 -4.53 -0.19 43.14
CA ASP A 160 -5.90 0.21 43.49
C ASP A 160 -6.86 -0.30 42.39
N GLU A 161 -7.90 -1.05 42.78
CA GLU A 161 -8.90 -1.65 41.87
C GLU A 161 -10.34 -1.11 42.11
N ASP A 162 -10.46 0.15 42.51
CA ASP A 162 -11.70 0.94 42.29
C ASP A 162 -12.85 0.67 43.31
N THR A 163 -12.50 0.50 44.58
CA THR A 163 -13.45 0.67 45.70
C THR A 163 -12.74 1.36 46.87
N ASP A 164 -13.40 2.31 47.56
CA ASP A 164 -12.88 3.09 48.70
C ASP A 164 -12.22 2.25 49.84
N THR A 165 -12.26 0.92 49.77
CA THR A 165 -11.83 -0.01 50.82
C THR A 165 -11.03 -1.24 50.36
N MET A 166 -10.79 -1.51 49.07
CA MET A 166 -10.15 -2.77 48.62
C MET A 166 -8.85 -2.52 47.85
N GLY A 167 -7.80 -3.25 48.19
CA GLY A 167 -6.53 -3.29 47.46
C GLY A 167 -6.17 -4.71 47.04
N VAL A 168 -5.41 -4.82 45.95
CA VAL A 168 -4.88 -6.08 45.45
C VAL A 168 -3.39 -5.92 45.13
N SER A 169 -2.65 -7.02 45.22
CA SER A 169 -1.26 -7.06 44.76
C SER A 169 -1.20 -7.49 43.30
N PRO A 170 -0.12 -7.14 42.59
CA PRO A 170 0.30 -7.89 41.42
C PRO A 170 0.54 -9.37 41.75
N SER A 171 0.50 -10.24 40.74
CA SER A 171 0.96 -11.61 40.85
C SER A 171 2.49 -11.68 40.93
N TYR A 172 3.05 -12.54 41.79
CA TYR A 172 4.48 -12.78 41.92
C TYR A 172 4.82 -14.27 41.79
N TYR A 173 5.57 -14.66 40.76
CA TYR A 173 6.02 -16.03 40.54
C TYR A 173 7.19 -16.41 41.47
N VAL A 174 7.04 -17.53 42.19
CA VAL A 174 8.00 -18.03 43.20
C VAL A 174 8.69 -19.34 42.80
N GLY A 175 8.43 -19.85 41.59
CA GLY A 175 9.09 -21.06 41.08
C GLY A 175 8.75 -22.31 41.89
N GLU A 176 9.75 -23.14 42.17
CA GLU A 176 9.65 -24.39 42.94
C GLU A 176 9.55 -24.21 44.46
N ALA A 177 9.16 -23.01 44.92
CA ALA A 177 8.98 -22.78 46.34
C ALA A 177 7.94 -23.75 46.92
N THR A 178 8.21 -24.26 48.12
CA THR A 178 7.32 -25.19 48.83
C THR A 178 6.41 -24.50 49.83
N LYS A 179 6.73 -23.24 50.19
CA LYS A 179 5.91 -22.37 51.03
C LYS A 179 6.07 -20.92 50.61
N ALA A 180 5.03 -20.12 50.79
CA ALA A 180 5.10 -18.67 50.75
C ALA A 180 4.55 -18.07 52.03
N GLU A 181 5.11 -16.93 52.43
CA GLU A 181 4.61 -16.12 53.53
C GLU A 181 4.50 -14.67 53.09
N ALA A 182 3.35 -14.06 53.36
CA ALA A 182 3.05 -12.68 53.05
C ALA A 182 2.79 -11.90 54.34
N ARG A 183 3.25 -10.65 54.38
CA ARG A 183 3.02 -9.70 55.46
C ARG A 183 2.44 -8.41 54.90
N LEU A 184 1.38 -7.92 55.52
CA LEU A 184 0.82 -6.59 55.27
C LEU A 184 0.97 -5.72 56.51
N THR A 185 1.61 -4.56 56.35
CA THR A 185 1.80 -3.57 57.41
C THR A 185 1.01 -2.30 57.08
N PRO A 186 -0.14 -2.04 57.73
CA PRO A 186 -0.93 -0.83 57.47
C PRO A 186 -0.21 0.44 57.93
N LYS A 187 -0.54 1.58 57.34
CA LYS A 187 0.01 2.86 57.80
C LYS A 187 -0.53 3.21 59.18
N SER A 188 0.19 4.07 59.89
CA SER A 188 -0.16 4.50 61.24
C SER A 188 -1.61 5.04 61.29
N GLY A 189 -2.46 4.41 62.11
CA GLY A 189 -3.87 4.78 62.28
C GLY A 189 -4.86 3.99 61.40
N GLN A 190 -4.39 3.26 60.38
CA GLN A 190 -5.23 2.42 59.53
C GLN A 190 -5.39 1.00 60.08
N THR A 191 -6.46 0.32 59.66
CA THR A 191 -6.74 -1.07 60.06
C THR A 191 -7.11 -1.91 58.84
N ILE A 192 -6.44 -3.04 58.66
CA ILE A 192 -6.80 -4.08 57.68
C ILE A 192 -7.95 -4.90 58.26
N THR A 193 -9.10 -4.88 57.59
CA THR A 193 -10.33 -5.57 58.03
C THR A 193 -10.43 -6.99 57.51
N GLU A 194 -9.86 -7.25 56.32
CA GLU A 194 -9.81 -8.56 55.67
C GLU A 194 -8.56 -8.63 54.80
N ALA A 195 -7.93 -9.80 54.69
CA ALA A 195 -6.85 -10.05 53.73
C ALA A 195 -6.74 -11.55 53.44
N THR A 196 -6.43 -11.87 52.18
CA THR A 196 -6.29 -13.24 51.68
C THR A 196 -5.02 -13.39 50.89
N LEU A 197 -4.24 -14.42 51.23
CA LEU A 197 -3.09 -14.87 50.46
C LEU A 197 -3.59 -15.85 49.41
N VAL A 198 -3.39 -15.52 48.15
CA VAL A 198 -3.78 -16.33 47.00
C VAL A 198 -2.55 -17.08 46.51
N THR A 199 -2.65 -18.39 46.40
CA THR A 199 -1.61 -19.24 45.80
C THR A 199 -2.17 -19.92 44.56
N ILE A 200 -1.36 -19.94 43.50
CA ILE A 200 -1.72 -20.51 42.21
C ILE A 200 -0.66 -21.53 41.84
N ASP A 201 -1.07 -22.79 41.75
CA ASP A 201 -0.31 -23.82 41.05
C ASP A 201 -0.58 -23.68 39.54
N SER A 202 0.46 -23.34 38.79
CA SER A 202 0.36 -23.13 37.34
C SER A 202 0.05 -24.42 36.55
N GLY A 203 0.04 -25.60 37.19
CA GLY A 203 -0.13 -26.90 36.51
C GLY A 203 1.17 -27.44 35.90
N TYR A 204 2.29 -26.74 36.15
CA TYR A 204 3.63 -27.13 35.74
C TYR A 204 4.43 -27.70 36.90
N SER A 205 5.42 -28.52 36.57
CA SER A 205 6.46 -28.96 37.51
C SER A 205 7.80 -29.07 36.79
N ALA A 206 8.91 -28.95 37.53
CA ALA A 206 10.20 -29.33 36.98
C ALA A 206 10.19 -30.82 36.63
N ALA A 207 10.65 -31.13 35.41
CA ALA A 207 10.83 -32.51 35.01
C ALA A 207 12.22 -32.99 35.47
N GLY A 208 12.30 -34.11 36.17
CA GLY A 208 13.56 -34.85 36.26
C GLY A 208 13.98 -35.37 34.88
N ASP A 209 15.25 -35.77 34.71
CA ASP A 209 15.90 -36.16 33.43
C ASP A 209 15.19 -37.23 32.56
N ALA A 210 13.99 -37.70 32.93
CA ALA A 210 13.18 -38.63 32.17
C ALA A 210 11.98 -37.93 31.51
N GLN A 211 12.04 -37.81 30.19
CA GLN A 211 11.08 -37.20 29.25
C GLN A 211 11.23 -35.70 29.03
N GLY A 212 12.24 -35.36 28.21
CA GLY A 212 12.30 -34.07 27.55
C GLY A 212 11.10 -33.87 26.63
N SER A 213 10.19 -32.98 27.02
CA SER A 213 9.37 -32.26 26.05
C SER A 213 10.30 -31.32 25.27
N ALA A 214 10.89 -31.81 24.19
CA ALA A 214 11.33 -30.91 23.15
C ALA A 214 10.09 -30.15 22.68
N TYR A 215 10.09 -28.82 22.89
CA TYR A 215 9.08 -27.89 22.39
C TYR A 215 8.71 -28.27 20.95
N LYS A 216 7.59 -28.98 20.75
CA LYS A 216 7.02 -29.19 19.43
C LYS A 216 6.16 -27.98 19.15
N SER A 217 6.76 -27.08 18.39
CA SER A 217 6.25 -25.79 17.98
C SER A 217 4.90 -25.88 17.26
N ALA A 218 3.86 -25.28 17.86
CA ALA A 218 2.81 -24.61 17.09
C ALA A 218 3.22 -23.14 16.92
N VAL A 219 4.39 -22.90 16.35
CA VAL A 219 5.02 -21.58 16.27
C VAL A 219 4.60 -20.88 15.00
N ARG A 220 4.33 -19.57 15.09
CA ARG A 220 4.22 -18.69 13.92
C ARG A 220 5.52 -17.94 13.68
N THR A 221 6.12 -18.15 12.52
CA THR A 221 7.01 -17.18 11.90
C THR A 221 6.16 -16.11 11.22
N ALA A 222 5.81 -15.05 11.94
CA ALA A 222 5.30 -13.85 11.28
C ALA A 222 6.46 -13.27 10.45
N ALA A 223 6.23 -12.98 9.18
CA ALA A 223 7.23 -12.42 8.25
C ALA A 223 7.81 -11.05 8.70
N ALA A 224 7.44 -10.55 9.89
CA ALA A 224 7.77 -9.23 10.41
C ALA A 224 8.17 -9.17 11.90
N VAL A 225 8.38 -10.28 12.62
CA VAL A 225 8.86 -10.22 14.03
C VAL A 225 10.39 -10.29 14.06
N THR A 226 11.09 -9.33 14.66
CA THR A 226 12.55 -9.39 14.85
C THR A 226 12.99 -9.42 16.32
N ALA A 227 14.25 -9.84 16.51
CA ALA A 227 14.92 -10.39 17.71
C ALA A 227 14.65 -11.87 18.01
N SER A 228 13.39 -12.34 18.12
CA SER A 228 13.07 -13.78 18.32
C SER A 228 12.37 -14.45 17.14
N GLY A 229 11.90 -13.69 16.14
CA GLY A 229 11.32 -14.23 14.91
C GLY A 229 9.93 -14.87 15.06
N THR A 230 9.37 -14.89 16.28
CA THR A 230 8.24 -15.78 16.61
C THR A 230 7.37 -15.19 17.74
N ILE A 231 6.04 -15.34 17.62
CA ILE A 231 5.11 -15.14 18.75
C ILE A 231 4.66 -16.53 19.19
N HIS A 232 4.87 -16.84 20.46
CA HIS A 232 4.41 -18.06 21.11
C HIS A 232 2.91 -17.97 21.36
N THR A 233 2.15 -18.94 20.85
CA THR A 233 0.69 -18.89 20.93
C THR A 233 0.17 -19.33 22.29
N ARG A 234 -1.11 -19.07 22.57
CA ARG A 234 -1.76 -19.52 23.80
C ARG A 234 -1.61 -21.02 24.04
N GLU A 235 -1.68 -21.85 23.01
CA GLU A 235 -1.56 -23.31 23.14
C GLU A 235 -0.22 -23.76 23.74
N GLU A 236 0.85 -22.97 23.54
CA GLU A 236 2.17 -23.29 24.06
C GLU A 236 2.19 -23.20 25.59
N TRP A 237 1.61 -22.16 26.18
CA TRP A 237 1.56 -21.97 27.63
C TRP A 237 0.29 -22.53 28.31
N TRP A 238 -0.79 -22.77 27.56
CA TRP A 238 -2.08 -23.20 28.09
C TRP A 238 -2.03 -24.61 28.71
N VAL A 239 -2.60 -24.77 29.90
CA VAL A 239 -2.72 -26.06 30.59
C VAL A 239 -4.15 -26.59 30.51
N ASN A 240 -4.30 -27.85 30.14
CA ASN A 240 -5.60 -28.52 30.16
C ASN A 240 -6.20 -28.51 31.57
N GLY A 241 -7.44 -28.04 31.69
CA GLY A 241 -8.09 -27.82 32.99
C GLY A 241 -8.06 -26.38 33.46
N ASN A 242 -7.37 -25.47 32.75
CA ASN A 242 -7.55 -24.04 32.93
C ASN A 242 -9.06 -23.69 32.86
N PRO A 243 -9.56 -22.84 33.77
CA PRO A 243 -10.92 -22.33 33.68
C PRO A 243 -11.11 -21.57 32.37
N ALA A 244 -12.32 -21.59 31.82
CA ALA A 244 -12.63 -20.78 30.64
C ALA A 244 -12.51 -19.29 30.96
N MET A 245 -12.26 -18.47 29.94
CA MET A 245 -12.41 -17.02 30.05
C MET A 245 -13.81 -16.68 30.58
N THR A 246 -13.88 -15.81 31.58
CA THR A 246 -15.18 -15.48 32.18
C THR A 246 -16.05 -14.65 31.25
N TRP A 247 -15.46 -13.85 30.34
CA TRP A 247 -16.15 -13.06 29.31
C TRP A 247 -15.54 -13.27 27.91
N PRO A 248 -16.34 -13.18 26.83
CA PRO A 248 -15.82 -13.29 25.45
C PRO A 248 -14.98 -12.05 25.07
N PRO A 249 -13.94 -12.20 24.22
CA PRO A 249 -13.15 -11.07 23.72
C PRO A 249 -14.02 -10.04 22.98
N GLU A 250 -13.92 -8.77 23.37
CA GLU A 250 -14.65 -7.68 22.73
C GLU A 250 -13.83 -7.07 21.58
N ARG A 251 -14.30 -7.24 20.34
CA ARG A 251 -13.63 -6.75 19.12
C ARG A 251 -14.08 -5.35 18.69
N THR A 252 -14.17 -4.43 19.64
CA THR A 252 -14.57 -3.02 19.40
C THR A 252 -13.39 -2.05 19.55
N GLY A 253 -12.19 -2.58 19.79
CA GLY A 253 -10.96 -1.80 19.84
C GLY A 253 -10.68 -1.08 18.52
N HIS A 254 -9.93 -0.01 18.61
CA HIS A 254 -9.51 0.84 17.51
C HIS A 254 -8.16 1.44 17.91
N TRP A 255 -7.17 0.54 18.02
CA TRP A 255 -5.86 0.87 18.53
C TRP A 255 -5.18 1.97 17.72
N LYS A 256 -4.61 2.94 18.43
CA LYS A 256 -3.88 4.10 17.92
C LYS A 256 -2.50 4.21 18.56
N GLY A 257 -2.22 3.47 19.62
CA GLY A 257 -0.93 3.48 20.29
C GLY A 257 -0.68 2.23 21.12
N ALA A 258 0.53 2.14 21.64
CA ALA A 258 1.00 1.08 22.51
C ALA A 258 1.29 1.61 23.91
N ILE A 259 0.87 0.87 24.93
CA ILE A 259 1.27 1.10 26.32
C ILE A 259 2.23 -0.01 26.73
N VAL A 260 3.42 0.37 27.18
CA VAL A 260 4.42 -0.55 27.71
C VAL A 260 4.17 -0.74 29.20
N HIS A 261 4.06 -1.99 29.61
CA HIS A 261 3.89 -2.43 30.98
C HIS A 261 5.09 -3.26 31.42
N HIS A 262 5.19 -3.50 32.72
CA HIS A 262 5.94 -4.60 33.25
C HIS A 262 5.04 -5.43 34.16
N THR A 263 5.37 -6.70 34.36
CA THR A 263 4.80 -7.49 35.45
C THR A 263 5.49 -7.11 36.77
N VAL A 264 5.15 -7.78 37.87
CA VAL A 264 5.87 -7.64 39.14
C VAL A 264 6.31 -9.02 39.56
N ASP A 265 7.19 -9.60 38.74
CA ASP A 265 7.77 -10.92 38.96
C ASP A 265 9.24 -10.82 39.34
N ARG A 266 9.79 -11.92 39.86
CA ARG A 266 11.24 -12.08 40.00
C ARG A 266 11.93 -11.88 38.64
N ASN A 267 13.14 -11.33 38.64
CA ASN A 267 13.93 -11.13 37.41
C ASN A 267 14.91 -12.28 37.16
N ASN A 268 15.12 -13.13 38.17
CA ASN A 268 15.90 -14.36 38.06
C ASN A 268 14.94 -15.55 37.87
N TYR A 269 14.72 -15.94 36.62
CA TYR A 269 13.99 -17.13 36.20
C TYR A 269 14.69 -17.74 34.99
N SER A 270 14.48 -19.03 34.75
CA SER A 270 14.98 -19.74 33.56
C SER A 270 14.03 -19.59 32.36
N GLN A 271 14.54 -19.77 31.14
CA GLN A 271 13.70 -19.72 29.93
C GLN A 271 12.63 -20.81 29.92
N ALA A 272 12.92 -21.96 30.55
CA ALA A 272 11.97 -23.06 30.64
C ALA A 272 10.72 -22.70 31.47
N GLU A 273 10.84 -21.81 32.45
CA GLU A 273 9.73 -21.46 33.35
C GLU A 273 8.73 -20.46 32.74
N VAL A 274 9.07 -19.79 31.64
CA VAL A 274 8.24 -18.72 31.07
C VAL A 274 6.80 -19.15 30.77
N PRO A 275 6.52 -20.32 30.17
CA PRO A 275 5.14 -20.79 30.00
C PRO A 275 4.37 -20.95 31.31
N ALA A 276 5.02 -21.39 32.39
CA ALA A 276 4.42 -21.52 33.70
C ALA A 276 4.09 -20.15 34.31
N MET A 277 4.99 -19.16 34.12
CA MET A 277 4.76 -17.78 34.53
C MET A 277 3.57 -17.16 33.79
N VAL A 278 3.50 -17.30 32.46
CA VAL A 278 2.38 -16.79 31.65
C VAL A 278 1.06 -17.46 32.07
N ASN A 279 1.05 -18.77 32.31
CA ASN A 279 -0.14 -19.47 32.79
C ASN A 279 -0.55 -19.04 34.21
N GLY A 280 0.41 -18.77 35.09
CA GLY A 280 0.15 -18.21 36.43
C GLY A 280 -0.49 -16.81 36.36
N ILE A 281 0.00 -15.94 35.47
CA ILE A 281 -0.58 -14.62 35.20
C ILE A 281 -2.00 -14.75 34.66
N TYR A 282 -2.25 -15.70 33.73
CA TYR A 282 -3.59 -15.99 33.23
C TYR A 282 -4.54 -16.36 34.37
N LEU A 283 -4.16 -17.30 35.22
CA LEU A 283 -5.00 -17.76 36.34
C LEU A 283 -5.26 -16.62 37.33
N TYR A 284 -4.26 -15.80 37.65
CA TYR A 284 -4.43 -14.67 38.55
C TYR A 284 -5.40 -13.63 37.96
N HIS A 285 -5.18 -13.18 36.73
CA HIS A 285 -6.03 -12.16 36.09
C HIS A 285 -7.44 -12.69 35.79
N ASN A 286 -7.58 -13.89 35.23
CA ASN A 286 -8.88 -14.43 34.84
C ASN A 286 -9.71 -14.88 36.05
N VAL A 287 -9.10 -15.61 36.99
CA VAL A 287 -9.84 -16.28 38.07
C VAL A 287 -9.95 -15.41 39.31
N HIS A 288 -8.85 -14.81 39.75
CA HIS A 288 -8.82 -14.04 40.99
C HIS A 288 -9.29 -12.59 40.76
N ASN A 289 -8.70 -11.87 39.81
CA ASN A 289 -9.07 -10.47 39.57
C ASN A 289 -10.37 -10.30 38.74
N ASP A 290 -10.92 -11.38 38.18
CA ASP A 290 -12.14 -11.37 37.35
C ASP A 290 -11.99 -10.48 36.09
N TRP A 291 -10.78 -10.40 35.51
CA TRP A 291 -10.49 -9.62 34.29
C TRP A 291 -10.88 -10.35 32.99
N GLY A 292 -11.33 -11.60 33.11
CA GLY A 292 -11.77 -12.47 32.01
C GLY A 292 -10.66 -13.07 31.15
N ASP A 293 -9.46 -12.47 31.16
CA ASP A 293 -8.24 -13.00 30.53
C ASP A 293 -7.02 -12.20 31.02
N ILE A 294 -5.83 -12.50 30.51
CA ILE A 294 -4.65 -11.66 30.70
C ILE A 294 -4.97 -10.21 30.26
N GLY A 295 -4.58 -9.21 31.05
CA GLY A 295 -4.87 -7.80 30.77
C GLY A 295 -4.15 -7.23 29.56
N TYR A 296 -3.03 -7.84 29.16
CA TYR A 296 -2.17 -7.40 28.05
C TYR A 296 -2.37 -8.25 26.80
N GLN A 297 -2.20 -7.65 25.62
CA GLN A 297 -2.24 -8.35 24.34
C GLN A 297 -1.00 -9.24 24.18
N LEU A 298 0.19 -8.74 24.55
CA LEU A 298 1.45 -9.47 24.43
C LEU A 298 2.27 -9.39 25.72
N LEU A 299 3.01 -10.46 26.02
CA LEU A 299 4.03 -10.49 27.07
C LEU A 299 5.42 -10.75 26.46
N VAL A 300 6.46 -10.15 27.02
CA VAL A 300 7.84 -10.33 26.54
C VAL A 300 8.75 -10.73 27.69
N ASP A 301 9.40 -11.88 27.57
CA ASP A 301 10.33 -12.40 28.58
C ASP A 301 11.76 -11.84 28.42
N ARG A 302 12.60 -12.03 29.45
CA ARG A 302 14.00 -11.52 29.48
C ARG A 302 14.91 -12.13 28.40
N TYR A 303 14.49 -13.18 27.72
CA TYR A 303 15.22 -13.84 26.62
C TYR A 303 14.75 -13.36 25.25
N GLY A 304 13.71 -12.53 25.20
CA GLY A 304 13.12 -12.00 23.97
C GLY A 304 11.99 -12.86 23.40
N GLY A 305 11.50 -13.88 24.12
CA GLY A 305 10.29 -14.58 23.71
C GLY A 305 9.08 -13.65 23.82
N ILE A 306 8.28 -13.57 22.75
CA ILE A 306 7.02 -12.80 22.70
C ILE A 306 5.89 -13.82 22.83
N TRP A 307 4.99 -13.62 23.79
CA TRP A 307 3.93 -14.56 24.13
C TRP A 307 2.58 -13.90 23.94
N GLU A 308 1.68 -14.60 23.24
CA GLU A 308 0.28 -14.21 23.12
C GLU A 308 -0.35 -14.15 24.52
N GLY A 309 -0.77 -12.95 24.91
CA GLY A 309 -1.51 -12.69 26.13
C GLY A 309 -2.98 -12.93 25.88
N ARG A 310 -3.77 -11.87 25.79
CA ARG A 310 -5.24 -11.92 25.60
C ARG A 310 -5.66 -12.66 24.31
N ASP A 311 -6.70 -13.51 24.41
CA ASP A 311 -7.26 -14.28 23.30
C ASP A 311 -7.84 -13.37 22.22
N GLU A 312 -7.25 -13.43 21.03
CA GLU A 312 -7.66 -12.63 19.89
C GLU A 312 -8.80 -13.26 19.10
N GLY A 313 -9.42 -14.31 19.63
CA GLY A 313 -10.64 -14.97 19.18
C GLY A 313 -10.47 -15.78 17.90
N VAL A 314 -9.24 -16.12 17.52
CA VAL A 314 -8.94 -17.01 16.40
C VAL A 314 -8.03 -18.14 16.89
N PRO A 315 -8.53 -19.39 16.98
CA PRO A 315 -7.75 -20.49 17.53
C PRO A 315 -6.42 -20.70 16.80
N ASN A 316 -5.33 -20.90 17.53
CA ASN A 316 -3.97 -21.06 17.01
C ASN A 316 -3.49 -19.88 16.14
N GLN A 317 -4.06 -18.68 16.33
CA GLN A 317 -3.86 -17.50 15.48
C GLN A 317 -3.75 -16.21 16.30
N VAL A 318 -2.55 -15.62 16.28
CA VAL A 318 -2.36 -14.21 16.61
C VAL A 318 -2.70 -13.37 15.38
N VAL A 319 -3.55 -12.38 15.58
CA VAL A 319 -4.12 -11.46 14.59
C VAL A 319 -3.58 -10.05 14.86
N PRO A 320 -2.66 -9.53 14.03
CA PRO A 320 -2.22 -8.15 14.19
C PRO A 320 -3.40 -7.21 13.96
N ALA A 321 -3.43 -6.13 14.73
CA ALA A 321 -4.56 -5.20 14.81
C ALA A 321 -5.88 -5.95 15.09
N SER A 322 -5.87 -6.96 15.97
CA SER A 322 -7.05 -7.78 16.31
C SER A 322 -8.24 -6.98 16.81
N GLN A 323 -7.97 -5.75 17.28
CA GLN A 323 -8.95 -4.83 17.85
C GLN A 323 -9.66 -5.41 19.08
N VAL A 324 -9.04 -6.37 19.75
CA VAL A 324 -9.56 -6.90 21.01
C VAL A 324 -9.26 -5.91 22.15
N ALA A 325 -10.31 -5.42 22.80
CA ALA A 325 -10.17 -4.54 23.95
C ALA A 325 -9.43 -5.27 25.09
N GLY A 326 -8.38 -4.64 25.62
CA GLY A 326 -7.60 -5.21 26.72
C GLY A 326 -8.17 -4.85 28.10
N ALA A 327 -7.40 -5.15 29.15
CA ALA A 327 -7.66 -4.71 30.52
C ALA A 327 -6.40 -4.09 31.14
N GLN A 328 -5.55 -3.49 30.30
CA GLN A 328 -4.20 -3.05 30.64
C GLN A 328 -4.15 -1.67 31.31
N SER A 329 -5.06 -0.76 30.95
CA SER A 329 -5.08 0.62 31.43
C SER A 329 -6.50 1.19 31.40
N VAL A 330 -7.02 1.52 32.58
CA VAL A 330 -8.41 1.95 32.76
C VAL A 330 -8.68 3.17 31.89
N GLY A 331 -9.70 3.06 31.02
CA GLY A 331 -10.10 4.13 30.12
C GLY A 331 -9.29 4.24 28.82
N PHE A 332 -8.24 3.44 28.61
CA PHE A 332 -7.43 3.41 27.37
C PHE A 332 -7.52 2.09 26.60
N ASN A 333 -8.13 1.06 27.20
CA ASN A 333 -8.20 -0.32 26.69
C ASN A 333 -8.72 -0.53 25.25
N TYR A 334 -9.47 0.42 24.69
CA TYR A 334 -10.02 0.34 23.35
C TYR A 334 -9.13 1.03 22.30
N ASP A 335 -8.40 2.08 22.69
CA ASP A 335 -7.58 2.89 21.77
C ASP A 335 -6.08 2.53 21.85
N THR A 336 -5.68 1.65 22.77
CA THR A 336 -4.31 1.16 22.86
C THR A 336 -4.25 -0.36 23.04
N PHE A 337 -3.13 -0.94 22.63
CA PHE A 337 -2.75 -2.30 23.04
C PHE A 337 -1.60 -2.23 24.06
N GLY A 338 -1.55 -3.22 24.94
CA GLY A 338 -0.55 -3.36 25.98
C GLY A 338 0.49 -4.43 25.63
N VAL A 339 1.77 -4.07 25.81
CA VAL A 339 2.89 -5.01 25.76
C VAL A 339 3.55 -5.03 27.13
N SER A 340 3.52 -6.18 27.81
CA SER A 340 4.03 -6.32 29.19
C SER A 340 5.36 -7.06 29.25
N MET A 341 6.35 -6.46 29.89
CA MET A 341 7.67 -7.05 30.10
C MET A 341 7.66 -7.90 31.38
N ILE A 342 7.92 -9.22 31.28
CA ILE A 342 7.94 -10.11 32.45
C ILE A 342 9.18 -9.82 33.31
N GLY A 343 8.94 -9.29 34.51
CA GLY A 343 9.95 -8.91 35.50
C GLY A 343 9.65 -7.58 36.19
N SER A 344 10.28 -7.34 37.33
CA SER A 344 10.20 -6.13 38.17
C SER A 344 11.31 -5.12 37.82
N TYR A 345 10.97 -4.01 37.17
CA TYR A 345 11.92 -2.98 36.69
C TYR A 345 11.81 -1.63 37.42
N HIS A 346 10.94 -1.57 38.44
CA HIS A 346 10.99 -0.52 39.45
C HIS A 346 12.18 -0.74 40.42
N LEU A 347 12.67 -1.98 40.51
CA LEU A 347 13.90 -2.35 41.20
C LEU A 347 15.14 -1.93 40.40
N ASN A 348 16.32 -1.97 41.04
CA ASN A 348 17.60 -1.68 40.39
C ASN A 348 18.11 -2.85 39.53
N VAL A 349 17.27 -3.33 38.60
CA VAL A 349 17.59 -4.42 37.66
C VAL A 349 17.13 -3.99 36.28
N ALA A 350 18.06 -3.87 35.33
CA ALA A 350 17.75 -3.42 33.97
C ALA A 350 17.13 -4.55 33.11
N PRO A 351 16.19 -4.23 32.20
CA PRO A 351 15.74 -5.17 31.19
C PRO A 351 16.87 -5.51 30.22
N THR A 352 16.87 -6.74 29.70
CA THR A 352 17.87 -7.20 28.73
C THR A 352 17.64 -6.57 27.35
N ASP A 353 18.68 -6.52 26.52
CA ASP A 353 18.55 -6.02 25.14
C ASP A 353 17.63 -6.90 24.29
N ALA A 354 17.64 -8.22 24.53
CA ALA A 354 16.74 -9.15 23.84
C ALA A 354 15.27 -8.84 24.11
N GLN A 355 14.93 -8.52 25.36
CA GLN A 355 13.58 -8.13 25.76
C GLN A 355 13.19 -6.78 25.16
N ILE A 356 14.07 -5.77 25.20
CA ILE A 356 13.81 -4.45 24.62
C ILE A 356 13.61 -4.51 23.10
N ASN A 357 14.46 -5.27 22.39
CA ASN A 357 14.30 -5.47 20.95
C ASN A 357 12.97 -6.16 20.62
N SER A 358 12.55 -7.12 21.43
CA SER A 358 11.32 -7.89 21.19
C SER A 358 10.06 -7.08 21.53
N VAL A 359 10.11 -6.20 22.54
CA VAL A 359 9.05 -5.20 22.79
C VAL A 359 8.90 -4.26 21.59
N ALA A 360 10.02 -3.74 21.07
CA ALA A 360 9.98 -2.88 19.89
C ALA A 360 9.43 -3.60 18.67
N ALA A 361 9.88 -4.83 18.40
CA ALA A 361 9.37 -5.62 17.27
C ALA A 361 7.87 -5.94 17.38
N ALA A 362 7.38 -6.26 18.59
CA ALA A 362 5.95 -6.46 18.84
C ALA A 362 5.13 -5.20 18.52
N ILE A 363 5.59 -4.02 18.96
CA ILE A 363 4.92 -2.75 18.69
C ILE A 363 4.97 -2.41 17.19
N ALA A 364 6.11 -2.58 16.54
CA ALA A 364 6.27 -2.31 15.10
C ALA A 364 5.37 -3.22 14.26
N TRP A 365 5.24 -4.49 14.64
CA TRP A 365 4.35 -5.45 13.98
C TRP A 365 2.89 -4.99 14.01
N GLU A 366 2.42 -4.56 15.18
CA GLU A 366 1.07 -3.99 15.33
C GLU A 366 0.90 -2.68 14.58
N PHE A 367 1.88 -1.77 14.69
CA PHE A 367 1.83 -0.47 14.03
C PHE A 367 1.79 -0.60 12.51
N ASN A 368 2.53 -1.54 11.93
CA ASN A 368 2.50 -1.82 10.50
C ASN A 368 1.10 -2.24 10.04
N ALA A 369 0.44 -3.12 10.79
CA ALA A 369 -0.93 -3.54 10.48
C ALA A 369 -1.96 -2.40 10.65
N LEU A 370 -1.71 -1.48 11.59
CA LEU A 370 -2.52 -0.27 11.80
C LEU A 370 -2.20 0.87 10.81
N GLY A 371 -1.18 0.72 9.95
CA GLY A 371 -0.71 1.78 9.05
C GLY A 371 -0.06 2.97 9.76
N ILE A 372 0.49 2.77 10.96
CA ILE A 372 1.20 3.79 11.74
C ILE A 372 2.69 3.74 11.37
N THR A 373 3.20 4.82 10.77
CA THR A 373 4.60 4.89 10.30
C THR A 373 5.50 5.74 11.19
N ASP A 374 4.93 6.58 12.06
CA ASP A 374 5.66 7.47 12.96
C ASP A 374 5.41 7.09 14.43
N PRO A 375 6.34 6.38 15.08
CA PRO A 375 6.23 5.99 16.49
C PRO A 375 6.50 7.14 17.48
N TYR A 376 7.03 8.28 17.03
CA TYR A 376 7.21 9.48 17.85
C TYR A 376 5.99 10.39 17.82
N GLY A 377 5.06 10.14 16.89
CA GLY A 377 3.86 10.90 16.72
C GLY A 377 2.94 10.86 17.94
N THR A 378 1.82 11.57 17.82
CA THR A 378 0.76 11.60 18.84
C THR A 378 -0.59 11.26 18.21
N PHE A 379 -1.58 10.97 19.04
CA PHE A 379 -2.98 10.84 18.65
C PHE A 379 -3.88 11.55 19.67
N GLN A 380 -5.10 11.90 19.24
CA GLN A 380 -6.08 12.55 20.10
C GLN A 380 -6.99 11.52 20.76
N TYR A 381 -6.89 11.42 22.07
CA TYR A 381 -7.77 10.62 22.92
C TYR A 381 -7.63 11.04 24.39
N LYS A 382 -8.71 11.56 24.98
CA LYS A 382 -8.70 12.14 26.34
C LYS A 382 -7.56 13.17 26.55
N GLY A 383 -7.18 13.88 25.49
CA GLY A 383 -5.96 14.70 25.42
C GLY A 383 -5.03 14.25 24.30
N THR A 384 -3.85 14.84 24.23
CA THR A 384 -2.79 14.42 23.29
C THR A 384 -2.00 13.28 23.91
N GLN A 385 -1.99 12.13 23.26
CA GLN A 385 -1.32 10.91 23.72
C GLN A 385 -0.13 10.58 22.81
N PRO A 386 1.05 10.23 23.34
CA PRO A 386 2.13 9.65 22.54
C PRO A 386 1.71 8.33 21.90
N ARG A 387 2.19 8.02 20.69
CA ARG A 387 1.95 6.71 20.06
C ARG A 387 2.47 5.56 20.91
N ILE A 388 3.62 5.73 21.57
CA ILE A 388 4.22 4.73 22.46
C ILE A 388 4.53 5.41 23.79
N THR A 389 3.97 4.90 24.88
CA THR A 389 4.29 5.37 26.23
C THR A 389 4.25 4.25 27.26
N GLY A 390 4.73 4.53 28.48
CA GLY A 390 4.61 3.64 29.61
C GLY A 390 3.27 3.83 30.34
N HIS A 391 2.78 2.80 31.03
CA HIS A 391 1.48 2.88 31.71
C HIS A 391 1.36 4.05 32.70
N GLY A 392 2.39 4.31 33.50
CA GLY A 392 2.41 5.38 34.51
C GLY A 392 2.60 6.80 33.96
N ASP A 393 2.45 7.02 32.66
CA ASP A 393 2.47 8.36 32.06
C ASP A 393 1.36 9.25 32.67
N GLN A 394 1.70 10.49 33.01
CA GLN A 394 0.75 11.42 33.63
C GLN A 394 -0.45 11.74 32.73
N SER A 395 -0.30 11.62 31.41
CA SER A 395 -1.39 11.78 30.44
C SER A 395 -2.49 10.72 30.58
N HIS A 396 -2.26 9.64 31.34
CA HIS A 396 -3.25 8.62 31.64
C HIS A 396 -4.07 8.90 32.91
N TRP A 397 -3.72 9.92 33.72
CA TRP A 397 -4.40 10.22 35.00
C TRP A 397 -5.75 10.96 34.83
N VAL A 398 -6.32 10.93 33.62
CA VAL A 398 -7.55 11.65 33.28
C VAL A 398 -8.75 10.96 33.91
N GLY A 399 -9.16 11.45 35.09
CA GLY A 399 -10.37 11.01 35.79
C GLY A 399 -10.16 10.35 37.16
N GLY A 400 -8.94 10.27 37.71
CA GLY A 400 -8.70 9.71 39.05
C GLY A 400 -7.32 9.06 39.27
N SER A 401 -7.16 8.33 40.37
CA SER A 401 -5.94 7.59 40.78
C SER A 401 -5.70 6.27 40.04
N LEU A 402 -6.70 5.73 39.32
CA LEU A 402 -6.69 4.35 38.80
C LEU A 402 -5.57 4.01 37.80
N ASN A 403 -4.96 5.01 37.16
CA ASN A 403 -3.79 4.83 36.29
C ASN A 403 -2.47 5.30 36.93
N ARG A 404 -2.45 5.64 38.23
CA ARG A 404 -1.21 5.91 38.98
C ARG A 404 -0.54 4.58 39.29
N THR A 405 0.61 4.34 38.67
CA THR A 405 1.32 3.07 38.77
C THR A 405 2.82 3.27 38.65
N ALA A 406 3.60 2.36 39.24
CA ALA A 406 5.04 2.28 39.03
C ALA A 406 5.42 1.76 37.62
N CYS A 407 4.47 1.19 36.86
CA CYS A 407 4.71 0.66 35.53
C CYS A 407 5.16 1.74 34.53
N PRO A 408 6.07 1.42 33.59
CA PRO A 408 6.78 0.15 33.38
C PRO A 408 8.03 -0.05 34.26
N GLY A 409 8.23 0.78 35.28
CA GLY A 409 9.42 0.76 36.14
C GLY A 409 10.51 1.72 35.65
N GLN A 410 11.29 2.28 36.57
CA GLN A 410 12.30 3.30 36.26
C GLN A 410 13.34 2.79 35.24
N GLN A 411 13.73 1.52 35.31
CA GLN A 411 14.73 0.96 34.39
C GLN A 411 14.20 0.84 32.96
N VAL A 412 12.89 0.65 32.77
CA VAL A 412 12.25 0.68 31.44
C VAL A 412 12.02 2.12 30.99
N TRP A 413 11.61 3.02 31.89
CA TRP A 413 11.49 4.46 31.59
C TRP A 413 12.77 5.03 30.99
N ASN A 414 13.93 4.65 31.54
CA ASN A 414 15.25 5.05 31.03
C ASN A 414 15.52 4.57 29.59
N ARG A 415 14.80 3.55 29.10
CA ARG A 415 14.95 2.96 27.76
C ARG A 415 13.75 3.22 26.83
N MET A 416 12.75 4.00 27.24
CA MET A 416 11.58 4.29 26.39
C MET A 416 11.95 5.03 25.09
N GLY A 417 13.00 5.87 25.10
CA GLY A 417 13.54 6.47 23.87
C GLY A 417 14.07 5.42 22.92
N GLU A 418 14.90 4.50 23.41
CA GLU A 418 15.45 3.39 22.64
C GLU A 418 14.37 2.46 22.06
N ILE A 419 13.29 2.18 22.81
CA ILE A 419 12.16 1.42 22.29
C ILE A 419 11.54 2.13 21.08
N ARG A 420 11.30 3.45 21.14
CA ARG A 420 10.74 4.21 20.02
C ARG A 420 11.69 4.22 18.81
N ASP A 421 13.00 4.37 19.04
CA ASP A 421 14.02 4.33 17.99
C ASP A 421 14.01 2.97 17.28
N LYS A 422 13.96 1.87 18.03
CA LYS A 422 13.88 0.52 17.47
C LYS A 422 12.58 0.25 16.73
N VAL A 423 11.46 0.76 17.23
CA VAL A 423 10.18 0.67 16.51
C VAL A 423 10.27 1.45 15.20
N TYR A 424 10.88 2.64 15.20
CA TYR A 424 11.10 3.43 13.99
C TYR A 424 11.95 2.67 12.98
N ASP A 425 13.07 2.10 13.42
CA ASP A 425 13.95 1.31 12.58
C ASP A 425 13.19 0.11 11.98
N ASP A 426 12.46 -0.64 12.80
CA ASP A 426 11.69 -1.81 12.38
C ASP A 426 10.58 -1.46 11.37
N LEU A 427 9.90 -0.32 11.56
CA LEU A 427 8.88 0.20 10.66
C LEU A 427 9.45 0.76 9.36
N ASN A 428 10.72 1.18 9.35
CA ASN A 428 11.36 1.85 8.22
C ASN A 428 12.49 1.03 7.61
N ASP A 429 12.46 -0.31 7.75
CA ASP A 429 13.48 -1.23 7.26
C ASP A 429 13.05 -2.00 5.99
N VAL A 430 13.49 -1.51 4.82
CA VAL A 430 13.20 -2.18 3.55
C VAL A 430 13.93 -3.51 3.40
N THR A 431 14.93 -3.80 4.23
CA THR A 431 15.69 -5.06 4.14
C THR A 431 14.89 -6.28 4.57
N ARG A 432 13.77 -6.05 5.29
CA ARG A 432 12.80 -7.07 5.70
C ARG A 432 11.76 -7.39 4.64
N LEU A 433 11.62 -6.52 3.63
CA LEU A 433 10.68 -6.76 2.54
C LEU A 433 11.11 -7.95 1.67
N PRO A 434 10.15 -8.68 1.08
CA PRO A 434 10.46 -9.79 0.18
C PRO A 434 11.34 -9.35 -0.99
N LEU A 435 12.36 -10.15 -1.30
CA LEU A 435 13.19 -9.95 -2.48
C LEU A 435 12.40 -10.30 -3.75
N LEU A 436 12.47 -9.42 -4.75
CA LEU A 436 12.06 -9.72 -6.12
C LEU A 436 13.27 -10.24 -6.90
N SER A 437 13.16 -11.44 -7.44
CA SER A 437 14.13 -11.93 -8.42
C SER A 437 13.63 -11.67 -9.83
N VAL A 438 14.38 -10.88 -10.59
CA VAL A 438 14.23 -10.75 -12.04
C VAL A 438 15.38 -11.49 -12.71
N GLY A 439 15.14 -12.10 -13.87
CA GLY A 439 16.22 -12.69 -14.66
C GLY A 439 17.25 -11.64 -15.07
N SER A 440 18.47 -12.07 -15.40
CA SER A 440 19.43 -11.17 -16.05
C SER A 440 18.88 -10.73 -17.41
N GLY A 441 19.05 -9.47 -17.77
CA GLY A 441 18.48 -8.91 -18.99
C GLY A 441 18.57 -7.40 -19.01
N THR A 442 17.98 -6.78 -20.03
CA THR A 442 17.92 -5.32 -20.16
C THR A 442 16.54 -4.82 -19.78
N PHE A 443 16.51 -3.79 -18.93
CA PHE A 443 15.28 -3.27 -18.34
C PHE A 443 15.22 -1.75 -18.39
N TYR A 444 14.01 -1.22 -18.44
CA TYR A 444 13.66 0.12 -18.00
C TYR A 444 13.41 0.12 -16.49
N ILE A 445 13.61 1.27 -15.86
CA ILE A 445 13.33 1.47 -14.43
C ILE A 445 12.36 2.65 -14.35
N ASP A 446 11.07 2.35 -14.51
CA ASP A 446 10.01 3.34 -14.58
C ASP A 446 9.63 3.82 -13.17
N ALA A 447 9.39 5.12 -13.01
CA ALA A 447 8.95 5.67 -11.74
C ALA A 447 7.45 5.41 -11.52
N VAL A 448 7.06 4.85 -10.37
CA VAL A 448 5.63 4.64 -10.04
C VAL A 448 4.86 5.97 -10.02
N ARG A 449 5.52 7.08 -9.64
CA ARG A 449 4.91 8.43 -9.66
C ARG A 449 4.61 8.97 -11.06
N ASN A 450 5.27 8.47 -12.09
CA ASN A 450 5.05 8.86 -13.47
C ASN A 450 5.50 7.73 -14.39
N LEU A 451 4.57 6.82 -14.69
CA LEU A 451 4.82 5.58 -15.44
C LEU A 451 5.36 5.81 -16.86
N LYS A 452 5.24 7.03 -17.40
CA LYS A 452 5.79 7.40 -18.72
C LYS A 452 7.26 7.83 -18.66
N SER A 453 7.86 7.88 -17.47
CA SER A 453 9.24 8.31 -17.26
C SER A 453 10.08 7.22 -16.59
N SER A 454 11.29 7.03 -17.13
CA SER A 454 12.28 6.06 -16.64
C SER A 454 13.53 6.76 -16.11
N LEU A 455 14.33 6.04 -15.34
CA LEU A 455 15.71 6.43 -15.07
C LEU A 455 16.49 6.58 -16.38
N ILE A 456 17.35 7.59 -16.43
CA ILE A 456 18.30 7.87 -17.53
C ILE A 456 19.63 8.36 -16.95
N VAL A 457 20.73 8.05 -17.62
CA VAL A 457 22.00 8.76 -17.42
C VAL A 457 21.95 10.11 -18.12
N GLU A 458 22.22 11.19 -17.37
CA GLU A 458 22.12 12.57 -17.87
C GLU A 458 22.82 12.77 -19.22
N ASN A 459 22.12 13.41 -20.16
CA ASN A 459 22.58 13.74 -21.52
C ASN A 459 23.07 12.52 -22.34
N GLY A 460 22.78 11.29 -21.90
CA GLY A 460 23.35 10.08 -22.51
C GLY A 460 24.88 9.99 -22.39
N SER A 461 25.47 10.64 -21.37
CA SER A 461 26.91 10.62 -21.16
C SER A 461 27.45 9.20 -20.96
N ALA A 462 28.65 8.95 -21.47
CA ALA A 462 29.40 7.72 -21.23
C ALA A 462 30.50 7.89 -20.15
N ASP A 463 30.56 9.04 -19.49
CA ASP A 463 31.61 9.36 -18.52
C ASP A 463 31.24 8.88 -17.11
N SER A 464 32.27 8.48 -16.35
CA SER A 464 32.09 8.23 -14.92
C SER A 464 31.74 9.53 -14.18
N GLY A 465 30.79 9.45 -13.26
CA GLY A 465 30.31 10.60 -12.48
C GLY A 465 29.05 11.27 -13.05
N ALA A 466 28.58 10.88 -14.24
CA ALA A 466 27.32 11.38 -14.78
C ALA A 466 26.15 10.95 -13.88
N SER A 467 25.31 11.91 -13.50
CA SER A 467 24.19 11.67 -12.58
C SER A 467 23.03 10.93 -13.25
N VAL A 468 22.26 10.19 -12.45
CA VAL A 468 21.01 9.56 -12.90
C VAL A 468 19.82 10.46 -12.61
N ARG A 469 18.89 10.51 -13.56
CA ARG A 469 17.70 11.40 -13.53
C ARG A 469 16.47 10.68 -14.05
N LEU A 470 15.30 11.28 -13.82
CA LEU A 470 14.04 10.88 -14.43
C LEU A 470 13.85 11.57 -15.78
N GLN A 471 13.37 10.83 -16.78
CA GLN A 471 13.11 11.39 -18.12
C GLN A 471 12.03 10.60 -18.86
N SER A 472 11.16 11.32 -19.58
CA SER A 472 10.14 10.76 -20.46
C SER A 472 10.69 10.32 -21.82
N GLY A 473 10.05 9.31 -22.43
CA GLY A 473 10.40 8.73 -23.73
C GLY A 473 11.26 7.46 -23.63
N GLU A 474 11.78 6.99 -24.78
CA GLU A 474 12.66 5.81 -24.86
C GLU A 474 13.97 6.11 -25.58
N ARG A 475 15.11 5.80 -24.93
CA ARG A 475 16.48 6.02 -25.43
C ARG A 475 17.40 4.94 -24.90
N ASP A 476 18.50 4.64 -25.59
CA ASP A 476 19.49 3.66 -25.09
C ASP A 476 20.09 4.06 -23.74
N ALA A 477 20.21 5.35 -23.47
CA ALA A 477 20.65 5.88 -22.17
C ALA A 477 19.69 5.58 -21.00
N MET A 478 18.47 5.09 -21.27
CA MET A 478 17.48 4.69 -20.25
C MET A 478 17.46 3.16 -20.01
N ARG A 479 18.20 2.41 -20.82
CA ARG A 479 18.23 0.94 -20.75
C ARG A 479 19.34 0.50 -19.81
N PHE A 480 19.01 -0.37 -18.87
CA PHE A 480 19.95 -0.89 -17.89
C PHE A 480 20.02 -2.41 -17.95
N ALA A 481 21.24 -2.95 -18.11
CA ALA A 481 21.52 -4.37 -17.98
C ALA A 481 21.62 -4.76 -16.50
N PHE A 482 20.76 -5.66 -16.05
CA PHE A 482 20.76 -6.21 -14.71
C PHE A 482 21.60 -7.50 -14.71
N ASN A 483 22.74 -7.48 -14.02
CA ASN A 483 23.59 -8.64 -13.82
C ASN A 483 23.36 -9.20 -12.42
N ARG A 484 22.55 -10.25 -12.32
CA ARG A 484 22.28 -10.92 -11.05
C ARG A 484 23.52 -11.64 -10.52
N GLN A 485 23.70 -11.56 -9.21
CA GLN A 485 24.85 -12.05 -8.48
C GLN A 485 24.48 -13.29 -7.67
N SER A 486 25.47 -14.03 -7.16
CA SER A 486 25.25 -15.27 -6.40
C SER A 486 24.48 -15.04 -5.09
N ASP A 487 24.65 -13.86 -4.47
CA ASP A 487 23.93 -13.42 -3.27
C ASP A 487 22.51 -12.88 -3.56
N GLY A 488 22.11 -12.85 -4.84
CA GLY A 488 20.81 -12.33 -5.29
C GLY A 488 20.74 -10.82 -5.47
N SER A 489 21.81 -10.07 -5.18
CA SER A 489 21.92 -8.66 -5.57
C SER A 489 22.18 -8.52 -7.07
N TYR A 490 22.12 -7.29 -7.58
CA TYR A 490 22.37 -6.92 -8.96
C TYR A 490 23.49 -5.89 -9.04
N GLU A 491 24.37 -6.07 -10.01
CA GLU A 491 25.09 -4.96 -10.62
C GLU A 491 24.21 -4.44 -11.77
N ILE A 492 23.81 -3.17 -11.73
CA ILE A 492 22.91 -2.55 -12.71
C ILE A 492 23.77 -1.64 -13.60
N MET A 493 23.89 -1.94 -14.89
CA MET A 493 24.77 -1.19 -15.80
C MET A 493 23.98 -0.45 -16.85
N ASN A 494 24.34 0.79 -17.15
CA ASN A 494 23.75 1.48 -18.29
C ASN A 494 24.21 0.84 -19.60
N VAL A 495 23.28 0.54 -20.52
CA VAL A 495 23.59 -0.15 -21.78
C VAL A 495 24.41 0.72 -22.72
N ASN A 496 24.15 2.03 -22.76
CA ASN A 496 24.85 2.97 -23.64
C ASN A 496 26.33 3.15 -23.23
N SER A 497 26.64 3.24 -21.93
CA SER A 497 28.00 3.48 -21.44
C SER A 497 28.76 2.23 -20.99
N GLY A 498 28.05 1.17 -20.59
CA GLY A 498 28.63 0.00 -19.93
C GLY A 498 29.10 0.24 -18.49
N LEU A 499 28.78 1.40 -17.90
CA LEU A 499 29.14 1.78 -16.53
C LEU A 499 28.04 1.35 -15.54
N ALA A 500 28.42 1.10 -14.29
CA ALA A 500 27.50 0.65 -13.24
C ALA A 500 26.80 1.82 -12.53
N LEU A 501 25.55 1.61 -12.16
CA LEU A 501 24.80 2.44 -11.23
C LEU A 501 25.50 2.41 -9.86
N ASP A 502 25.85 3.59 -9.38
CA ASP A 502 26.81 3.78 -8.29
C ASP A 502 26.33 4.89 -7.33
N VAL A 503 26.54 4.67 -6.04
CA VAL A 503 26.39 5.73 -5.03
C VAL A 503 27.72 6.47 -4.91
N GLN A 504 27.71 7.78 -5.19
CA GLN A 504 28.92 8.58 -5.25
C GLN A 504 29.74 8.47 -3.95
N GLY A 505 30.98 7.99 -4.08
CA GLY A 505 31.91 7.82 -2.97
C GLY A 505 31.51 6.74 -1.94
N GLY A 506 30.50 5.92 -2.24
CA GLY A 506 29.94 4.95 -1.30
C GLY A 506 29.28 5.59 -0.07
N ASN A 507 28.80 6.83 -0.20
CA ASN A 507 28.23 7.59 0.92
C ASN A 507 26.77 7.18 1.22
N ALA A 508 26.56 6.52 2.35
CA ALA A 508 25.26 6.03 2.80
C ALA A 508 24.52 7.08 3.64
N THR A 509 24.03 8.15 2.99
CA THR A 509 23.27 9.24 3.64
C THR A 509 22.13 9.73 2.75
N SER A 510 21.06 10.24 3.35
CA SER A 510 19.96 10.89 2.63
C SER A 510 20.46 12.04 1.74
N GLY A 511 20.11 11.99 0.46
CA GLY A 511 20.53 12.94 -0.55
C GLY A 511 21.86 12.61 -1.24
N ALA A 512 22.48 11.47 -0.93
CA ALA A 512 23.69 11.06 -1.65
C ALA A 512 23.41 10.87 -3.15
N VAL A 513 24.35 11.33 -3.98
CA VAL A 513 24.17 11.33 -5.43
C VAL A 513 24.24 9.92 -5.98
N VAL A 514 23.26 9.57 -6.80
CA VAL A 514 23.29 8.35 -7.62
C VAL A 514 23.78 8.71 -9.02
N GLN A 515 24.83 8.02 -9.45
CA GLN A 515 25.58 8.30 -10.67
C GLN A 515 25.86 6.99 -11.42
N GLN A 516 26.48 7.08 -12.59
CA GLN A 516 27.19 5.95 -13.18
C GLN A 516 28.69 6.03 -12.87
N TRP A 517 29.35 4.89 -12.69
CA TRP A 517 30.79 4.83 -12.45
C TRP A 517 31.43 3.59 -13.07
N THR A 518 32.74 3.67 -13.29
CA THR A 518 33.56 2.52 -13.69
C THR A 518 33.37 1.38 -12.71
N ARG A 519 33.08 0.18 -13.23
CA ARG A 519 32.88 -1.02 -12.42
C ARG A 519 34.09 -1.29 -11.54
N ASN A 520 33.86 -1.35 -10.24
CA ASN A 520 34.90 -1.54 -9.23
C ASN A 520 34.58 -2.63 -8.20
N GLY A 521 33.39 -3.26 -8.30
CA GLY A 521 32.98 -4.35 -7.42
C GLY A 521 32.65 -3.92 -5.98
N SER A 522 32.59 -2.62 -5.69
CA SER A 522 32.25 -2.11 -4.37
C SER A 522 30.77 -2.31 -4.04
N THR A 523 30.44 -2.25 -2.75
CA THR A 523 29.05 -2.28 -2.26
C THR A 523 28.20 -1.11 -2.77
N ALA A 524 28.82 0.01 -3.18
CA ALA A 524 28.14 1.15 -3.77
C ALA A 524 27.49 0.85 -5.14
N GLN A 525 27.88 -0.26 -5.79
CA GLN A 525 27.41 -0.69 -7.11
C GLN A 525 26.50 -1.93 -7.05
N ARG A 526 25.99 -2.25 -5.86
CA ARG A 526 25.22 -3.46 -5.59
C ARG A 526 23.84 -3.09 -5.08
N TRP A 527 22.82 -3.75 -5.63
CA TRP A 527 21.43 -3.38 -5.43
C TRP A 527 20.53 -4.61 -5.23
N TRP A 528 19.55 -4.53 -4.34
CA TRP A 528 18.47 -5.52 -4.22
C TRP A 528 17.14 -4.91 -4.65
N LEU A 529 16.26 -5.75 -5.20
CA LEU A 529 14.89 -5.37 -5.51
C LEU A 529 13.98 -5.89 -4.40
N ARG A 530 13.27 -4.99 -3.73
CA ARG A 530 12.36 -5.31 -2.62
C ARG A 530 10.94 -5.00 -3.03
N VAL A 531 10.04 -5.98 -2.99
CA VAL A 531 8.64 -5.78 -3.37
C VAL A 531 7.98 -4.80 -2.41
N ALA A 532 7.30 -3.79 -2.94
CA ALA A 532 6.49 -2.85 -2.15
C ALA A 532 5.03 -3.32 -2.11
N ASP A 533 4.39 -3.30 -0.94
CA ASP A 533 3.00 -3.75 -0.79
C ASP A 533 2.01 -2.90 -1.61
N SER A 534 2.30 -1.61 -1.78
CA SER A 534 1.52 -0.68 -2.61
C SER A 534 1.74 -0.90 -4.11
N GLY A 535 2.79 -1.62 -4.50
CA GLY A 535 3.15 -1.92 -5.89
C GLY A 535 4.52 -1.38 -6.31
N GLY A 536 5.13 -2.06 -7.28
CA GLY A 536 6.51 -1.80 -7.72
C GLY A 536 7.56 -2.41 -6.79
N VAL A 537 8.78 -1.87 -6.85
CA VAL A 537 9.91 -2.26 -6.02
C VAL A 537 10.63 -1.04 -5.44
N TYR A 538 11.17 -1.22 -4.24
CA TYR A 538 12.30 -0.42 -3.76
C TYR A 538 13.59 -1.00 -4.33
N ILE A 539 14.43 -0.13 -4.88
CA ILE A 539 15.78 -0.50 -5.32
C ILE A 539 16.73 -0.16 -4.17
N GLN A 540 17.00 -1.16 -3.32
CA GLN A 540 17.78 -1.05 -2.10
C GLN A 540 19.28 -1.10 -2.40
N SER A 541 20.07 -0.17 -1.89
CA SER A 541 21.53 -0.19 -1.97
C SER A 541 22.15 -1.23 -1.03
N ALA A 542 23.25 -1.86 -1.43
CA ALA A 542 24.04 -2.72 -0.56
C ALA A 542 24.83 -2.00 0.54
N LEU A 543 24.73 -0.67 0.59
CA LEU A 543 25.27 0.14 1.68
C LEU A 543 24.39 0.12 2.95
N GLY A 544 23.21 -0.50 2.91
CA GLY A 544 22.38 -0.71 4.10
C GLY A 544 20.88 -0.55 3.82
N ASN A 545 20.16 0.04 4.76
CA ASN A 545 18.74 0.34 4.67
C ASN A 545 18.50 1.67 3.92
N TRP A 546 18.87 1.70 2.64
CA TRP A 546 18.80 2.88 1.79
C TRP A 546 18.24 2.53 0.42
N VAL A 547 17.42 3.40 -0.15
CA VAL A 547 16.73 3.15 -1.43
C VAL A 547 16.94 4.28 -2.41
N LEU A 548 16.80 3.98 -3.71
CA LEU A 548 16.66 5.02 -4.72
C LEU A 548 15.42 5.88 -4.43
N ASP A 549 15.55 7.18 -4.65
CA ASP A 549 14.51 8.18 -4.43
C ASP A 549 14.55 9.27 -5.50
N LEU A 550 13.38 9.79 -5.86
CA LEU A 550 13.26 10.99 -6.69
C LEU A 550 13.33 12.23 -5.78
N THR A 551 14.34 13.07 -5.97
CA THR A 551 14.57 14.24 -5.11
C THR A 551 13.31 15.11 -4.97
N GLY A 552 12.87 15.29 -3.73
CA GLY A 552 11.66 16.08 -3.40
C GLY A 552 10.35 15.49 -3.94
N GLY A 553 10.35 14.22 -4.36
CA GLY A 553 9.19 13.56 -4.98
C GLY A 553 8.85 14.09 -6.38
N GLY A 554 9.80 14.77 -7.04
CA GLY A 554 9.61 15.38 -8.36
C GLY A 554 9.30 14.36 -9.46
N THR A 555 8.46 14.74 -10.42
CA THR A 555 8.05 13.90 -11.56
C THR A 555 8.38 14.51 -12.92
N ALA A 556 8.96 15.72 -12.92
CA ALA A 556 9.36 16.41 -14.13
C ALA A 556 10.65 15.81 -14.70
N ASP A 557 10.80 15.91 -16.02
CA ASP A 557 12.02 15.53 -16.71
C ASP A 557 13.23 16.30 -16.14
N GLY A 558 14.32 15.57 -15.91
CA GLY A 558 15.52 16.09 -15.26
C GLY A 558 15.52 16.02 -13.73
N THR A 559 14.44 15.55 -13.09
CA THR A 559 14.43 15.30 -11.63
C THR A 559 15.58 14.35 -11.28
N LYS A 560 16.41 14.74 -10.30
CA LYS A 560 17.56 13.93 -9.88
C LYS A 560 17.13 12.70 -9.11
N VAL A 561 17.90 11.63 -9.26
CA VAL A 561 17.77 10.42 -8.47
C VAL A 561 18.87 10.42 -7.42
N GLN A 562 18.49 10.10 -6.20
CA GLN A 562 19.35 10.13 -5.03
C GLN A 562 19.18 8.87 -4.20
N LEU A 563 20.09 8.64 -3.27
CA LEU A 563 19.91 7.68 -2.20
C LEU A 563 19.20 8.35 -1.03
N TYR A 564 18.20 7.70 -0.44
CA TYR A 564 17.44 8.24 0.68
C TYR A 564 17.02 7.15 1.68
N ALA A 565 16.83 7.53 2.94
CA ALA A 565 16.27 6.63 3.94
C ALA A 565 14.83 6.24 3.54
N PRO A 566 14.37 5.00 3.79
CA PRO A 566 12.99 4.63 3.49
C PRO A 566 11.99 5.59 4.14
N ASN A 567 11.01 6.04 3.35
CA ASN A 567 9.94 6.92 3.80
C ASN A 567 8.56 6.48 3.28
N TRP A 568 8.50 5.29 2.66
CA TRP A 568 7.28 4.64 2.17
C TRP A 568 6.48 5.40 1.11
N THR A 569 6.99 6.51 0.60
CA THR A 569 6.34 7.25 -0.47
C THR A 569 6.58 6.60 -1.82
N SER A 570 5.69 6.86 -2.78
CA SER A 570 5.85 6.37 -4.15
C SER A 570 7.06 6.96 -4.89
N SER A 571 7.75 7.98 -4.35
CA SER A 571 8.99 8.51 -4.96
C SER A 571 10.17 7.55 -4.86
N GLN A 572 10.04 6.53 -4.00
CA GLN A 572 11.04 5.48 -3.78
C GLN A 572 10.67 4.16 -4.47
N GLN A 573 9.58 4.15 -5.23
CA GLN A 573 9.01 2.95 -5.85
C GLN A 573 9.16 3.01 -7.37
N PHE A 574 9.63 1.91 -7.93
CA PHE A 574 9.95 1.77 -9.35
C PHE A 574 9.36 0.48 -9.93
N ILE A 575 9.17 0.43 -11.24
CA ILE A 575 8.81 -0.77 -11.98
C ILE A 575 9.99 -1.16 -12.87
N VAL A 576 10.43 -2.40 -12.75
CA VAL A 576 11.49 -2.96 -13.59
C VAL A 576 10.82 -3.77 -14.72
N ALA A 577 10.77 -3.19 -15.91
CA ALA A 577 10.13 -3.76 -17.10
C ALA A 577 11.15 -4.05 -18.19
N SER A 578 10.99 -5.14 -18.94
CA SER A 578 11.95 -5.50 -20.00
C SER A 578 12.01 -4.41 -21.06
N ALA A 579 13.23 -4.07 -21.50
CA ALA A 579 13.48 -3.17 -22.61
C ALA A 579 13.68 -3.91 -23.96
N THR A 580 13.64 -5.25 -23.94
CA THR A 580 13.88 -6.10 -25.12
C THR A 580 12.64 -6.89 -25.54
N ALA A 581 11.76 -7.22 -24.59
CA ALA A 581 10.49 -7.87 -24.91
C ALA A 581 9.56 -6.88 -25.63
N THR A 582 9.08 -7.27 -26.80
CA THR A 582 8.15 -6.48 -27.61
C THR A 582 6.86 -7.25 -27.84
N VAL A 583 5.78 -6.50 -28.06
CA VAL A 583 4.47 -7.04 -28.41
C VAL A 583 3.91 -6.19 -29.56
N PRO A 584 3.24 -6.78 -30.56
CA PRO A 584 2.57 -6.02 -31.61
C PRO A 584 1.43 -5.15 -31.07
N ASP A 585 1.13 -4.04 -31.75
CA ASP A 585 -0.03 -3.17 -31.44
C ASP A 585 -1.38 -3.79 -31.87
N ASP A 586 -1.34 -4.84 -32.69
CA ASP A 586 -2.50 -5.57 -33.18
C ASP A 586 -3.19 -6.42 -32.09
N SER A 587 -4.35 -6.98 -32.44
CA SER A 587 -4.92 -8.05 -31.63
C SER A 587 -4.03 -9.29 -31.69
N VAL A 588 -3.69 -9.84 -30.52
CA VAL A 588 -2.80 -10.98 -30.39
C VAL A 588 -3.49 -12.15 -29.70
N ARG A 589 -3.08 -13.34 -30.14
CA ARG A 589 -3.28 -14.59 -29.42
C ARG A 589 -2.04 -14.85 -28.56
N LEU A 590 -2.27 -15.26 -27.31
CA LEU A 590 -1.23 -15.69 -26.37
C LEU A 590 -1.34 -17.20 -26.13
N ALA A 591 -0.45 -17.99 -26.72
CA ALA A 591 -0.36 -19.43 -26.48
C ALA A 591 0.79 -19.73 -25.51
N PRO A 592 0.70 -20.76 -24.66
CA PRO A 592 1.87 -21.17 -23.87
C PRO A 592 3.02 -21.57 -24.78
N ALA A 593 4.24 -21.13 -24.46
CA ALA A 593 5.40 -21.33 -25.32
C ALA A 593 5.68 -22.83 -25.54
N GLY A 594 5.71 -23.26 -26.80
CA GLY A 594 5.87 -24.67 -27.18
C GLY A 594 4.59 -25.50 -27.16
N HIS A 595 3.42 -24.89 -26.87
CA HIS A 595 2.12 -25.57 -26.80
C HIS A 595 1.03 -24.79 -27.55
N ASP A 596 1.02 -24.90 -28.89
CA ASP A 596 0.11 -24.12 -29.75
C ASP A 596 -1.33 -24.66 -29.82
N ALA A 597 -1.67 -25.73 -29.11
CA ALA A 597 -3.01 -26.31 -29.10
C ALA A 597 -4.00 -25.48 -28.25
N THR A 598 -3.50 -24.86 -27.17
CA THR A 598 -4.30 -24.06 -26.25
C THR A 598 -3.96 -22.57 -26.36
N THR A 599 -4.81 -21.73 -25.79
CA THR A 599 -4.63 -20.28 -25.76
C THR A 599 -5.15 -19.70 -24.46
N PHE A 600 -4.53 -18.62 -24.02
CA PHE A 600 -5.06 -17.74 -22.99
C PHE A 600 -6.39 -17.12 -23.47
N GLY A 601 -7.40 -17.06 -22.60
CA GLY A 601 -8.71 -16.49 -22.93
C GLY A 601 -9.60 -16.23 -21.71
N VAL A 602 -10.62 -15.39 -21.91
CA VAL A 602 -11.69 -15.16 -20.92
C VAL A 602 -12.63 -16.35 -20.92
N ALA A 603 -12.87 -16.94 -19.74
CA ALA A 603 -13.70 -18.13 -19.61
C ALA A 603 -15.10 -17.92 -20.21
N ASP A 604 -15.56 -18.93 -20.97
CA ASP A 604 -16.87 -18.99 -21.62
C ASP A 604 -17.22 -17.81 -22.55
N GLY A 605 -16.23 -16.99 -22.93
CA GLY A 605 -16.46 -15.75 -23.68
C GLY A 605 -17.27 -14.70 -22.92
N SER A 606 -17.29 -14.77 -21.58
CA SER A 606 -18.09 -13.90 -20.72
C SER A 606 -17.73 -12.41 -20.87
N TYR A 607 -18.73 -11.57 -20.68
CA TYR A 607 -18.60 -10.11 -20.58
C TYR A 607 -18.63 -9.63 -19.13
N ASP A 608 -18.83 -10.51 -18.16
CA ASP A 608 -19.06 -10.15 -16.76
C ASP A 608 -17.78 -9.68 -16.09
N ASP A 609 -17.96 -8.77 -15.13
CA ASP A 609 -16.91 -8.35 -14.21
C ASP A 609 -16.46 -9.56 -13.37
N GLY A 610 -15.16 -9.77 -13.31
CA GLY A 610 -14.55 -10.82 -12.50
C GLY A 610 -14.47 -12.20 -13.16
N ALA A 611 -14.92 -12.33 -14.43
CA ALA A 611 -14.73 -13.56 -15.19
C ALA A 611 -13.24 -13.93 -15.23
N LYS A 612 -12.95 -15.19 -14.91
CA LYS A 612 -11.58 -15.70 -14.78
C LYS A 612 -10.89 -15.84 -16.14
N LEU A 613 -9.57 -15.73 -16.12
CA LEU A 613 -8.73 -16.11 -17.26
C LEU A 613 -8.35 -17.58 -17.14
N GLN A 614 -8.38 -18.29 -18.26
CA GLN A 614 -8.02 -19.70 -18.34
C GLN A 614 -7.46 -20.06 -19.72
N LEU A 615 -6.76 -21.18 -19.81
CA LEU A 615 -6.45 -21.80 -21.09
C LEU A 615 -7.70 -22.42 -21.72
N GLN A 616 -7.79 -22.34 -23.03
CA GLN A 616 -8.89 -22.88 -23.84
C GLN A 616 -8.35 -23.44 -25.15
N ASP A 617 -9.08 -24.35 -25.78
CA ASP A 617 -8.79 -24.75 -27.16
C ASP A 617 -8.91 -23.55 -28.09
N TRP A 618 -7.98 -23.43 -29.04
CA TRP A 618 -8.01 -22.34 -30.00
C TRP A 618 -9.23 -22.45 -30.93
N SER A 619 -10.09 -21.43 -30.91
CA SER A 619 -11.28 -21.33 -31.77
C SER A 619 -11.28 -20.11 -32.68
N GLY A 620 -10.40 -19.13 -32.43
CA GLY A 620 -10.41 -17.84 -33.11
C GLY A 620 -11.44 -16.85 -32.58
N ALA A 621 -12.12 -17.16 -31.48
CA ALA A 621 -13.07 -16.25 -30.84
C ALA A 621 -12.37 -15.01 -30.28
N ASP A 622 -13.03 -13.84 -30.35
CA ASP A 622 -12.48 -12.58 -29.83
C ASP A 622 -12.21 -12.63 -28.31
N SER A 623 -12.83 -13.55 -27.56
CA SER A 623 -12.55 -13.78 -26.13
C SER A 623 -11.19 -14.41 -25.85
N GLN A 624 -10.52 -14.89 -26.90
CA GLN A 624 -9.17 -15.45 -26.90
C GLN A 624 -8.14 -14.47 -27.46
N LEU A 625 -8.57 -13.25 -27.79
CA LEU A 625 -7.73 -12.20 -28.35
C LEU A 625 -7.57 -11.05 -27.36
N PHE A 626 -6.35 -10.51 -27.32
CA PHE A 626 -5.97 -9.43 -26.41
C PHE A 626 -5.21 -8.33 -27.15
N ARG A 627 -5.30 -7.11 -26.62
CA ARG A 627 -4.48 -5.97 -27.04
C ARG A 627 -3.66 -5.46 -25.87
N PHE A 628 -2.43 -5.05 -26.15
CA PHE A 628 -1.51 -4.51 -25.16
C PHE A 628 -1.47 -3.00 -25.30
N ASP A 629 -2.17 -2.29 -24.42
CA ASP A 629 -2.16 -0.84 -24.42
C ASP A 629 -1.01 -0.35 -23.55
N ARG A 630 -0.10 0.43 -24.15
CA ARG A 630 1.11 0.89 -23.47
C ARG A 630 0.77 1.90 -22.37
N ALA A 631 1.22 1.62 -21.15
CA ALA A 631 1.09 2.47 -19.97
C ALA A 631 2.40 3.16 -19.55
N GLY A 632 3.54 2.57 -19.91
CA GLY A 632 4.90 3.04 -19.59
C GLY A 632 5.95 2.41 -20.52
N ASN A 633 7.21 2.35 -20.09
CA ASN A 633 8.28 1.73 -20.88
C ASN A 633 8.33 0.22 -20.62
N GLY A 634 7.80 -0.58 -21.55
CA GLY A 634 7.66 -2.03 -21.35
C GLY A 634 6.54 -2.40 -20.34
N LEU A 635 5.67 -1.45 -20.02
CA LEU A 635 4.53 -1.59 -19.10
C LEU A 635 3.21 -1.39 -19.85
N PHE A 636 2.24 -2.26 -19.62
CA PHE A 636 0.99 -2.33 -20.38
C PHE A 636 -0.24 -2.56 -19.50
N THR A 637 -1.40 -2.09 -19.94
CA THR A 637 -2.66 -2.76 -19.63
C THR A 637 -2.94 -3.78 -20.73
N ILE A 638 -3.58 -4.90 -20.38
CA ILE A 638 -3.89 -5.97 -21.35
C ILE A 638 -5.40 -6.05 -21.46
N ARG A 639 -5.93 -5.66 -22.62
CA ARG A 639 -7.36 -5.53 -22.89
C ARG A 639 -7.90 -6.73 -23.65
N SER A 640 -9.00 -7.31 -23.20
CA SER A 640 -9.74 -8.31 -23.97
C SER A 640 -10.41 -7.65 -25.19
N VAL A 641 -10.23 -8.23 -26.37
CA VAL A 641 -10.87 -7.74 -27.60
C VAL A 641 -12.39 -7.92 -27.56
N ASN A 642 -12.88 -8.98 -26.91
CA ASN A 642 -14.31 -9.29 -26.78
C ASN A 642 -15.07 -8.24 -25.96
N SER A 643 -14.59 -7.99 -24.74
CA SER A 643 -15.32 -7.23 -23.71
C SER A 643 -14.81 -5.80 -23.50
N ALA A 644 -13.65 -5.45 -24.07
CA ALA A 644 -12.89 -4.22 -23.80
C ALA A 644 -12.44 -4.02 -22.34
N LYS A 645 -12.66 -5.01 -21.47
CA LYS A 645 -12.16 -5.04 -20.09
C LYS A 645 -10.68 -5.41 -20.06
N VAL A 646 -9.99 -5.08 -18.97
CA VAL A 646 -8.56 -5.36 -18.81
C VAL A 646 -8.30 -6.51 -17.85
N LEU A 647 -7.15 -7.17 -18.00
CA LEU A 647 -6.66 -8.14 -17.04
C LEU A 647 -6.40 -7.47 -15.69
N ASP A 648 -6.82 -8.14 -14.63
CA ASP A 648 -6.85 -7.65 -13.26
C ASP A 648 -6.43 -8.77 -12.29
N ALA A 649 -5.47 -8.48 -11.42
CA ALA A 649 -5.18 -9.33 -10.28
C ALA A 649 -6.27 -9.15 -9.22
N VAL A 650 -7.01 -10.22 -8.93
CA VAL A 650 -8.24 -10.17 -8.10
C VAL A 650 -7.99 -9.47 -6.77
N GLY A 651 -8.75 -8.41 -6.48
CA GLY A 651 -8.63 -7.64 -5.24
C GLY A 651 -7.27 -6.93 -5.07
N GLY A 652 -6.48 -6.84 -6.13
CA GLY A 652 -5.08 -6.43 -6.08
C GLY A 652 -4.20 -7.37 -5.26
N GLY A 653 -4.51 -8.67 -5.24
CA GLY A 653 -3.73 -9.68 -4.53
C GLY A 653 -2.28 -9.76 -5.03
N THR A 654 -1.35 -9.99 -4.10
CA THR A 654 0.08 -10.04 -4.37
C THR A 654 0.69 -11.41 -4.13
N ALA A 655 -0.06 -12.38 -3.59
CA ALA A 655 0.44 -13.70 -3.23
C ALA A 655 0.49 -14.67 -4.43
N ASN A 656 1.35 -15.70 -4.32
CA ASN A 656 1.29 -16.86 -5.21
C ASN A 656 -0.11 -17.49 -5.13
N GLY A 657 -0.68 -17.83 -6.29
CA GLY A 657 -2.04 -18.36 -6.38
C GLY A 657 -3.13 -17.30 -6.52
N THR A 658 -2.79 -16.01 -6.51
CA THR A 658 -3.76 -14.96 -6.80
C THR A 658 -4.32 -15.16 -8.21
N ARG A 659 -5.63 -15.40 -8.31
CA ARG A 659 -6.31 -15.55 -9.60
C ARG A 659 -6.26 -14.26 -10.42
N VAL A 660 -6.24 -14.39 -11.75
CA VAL A 660 -6.40 -13.28 -12.68
C VAL A 660 -7.79 -13.28 -13.31
N GLN A 661 -8.38 -12.10 -13.45
CA GLN A 661 -9.73 -11.89 -13.97
C GLN A 661 -9.78 -10.78 -15.02
N GLN A 662 -10.88 -10.65 -15.75
CA GLN A 662 -11.19 -9.42 -16.46
C GLN A 662 -11.97 -8.47 -15.54
N TRP A 663 -11.68 -7.18 -15.63
CA TRP A 663 -12.38 -6.14 -14.86
C TRP A 663 -12.45 -4.82 -15.66
N PRO A 664 -13.46 -3.97 -15.43
CA PRO A 664 -13.45 -2.60 -15.95
C PRO A 664 -12.14 -1.88 -15.61
N SER A 665 -11.61 -1.10 -16.55
CA SER A 665 -10.36 -0.36 -16.29
C SER A 665 -10.58 0.65 -15.15
N ASN A 666 -9.71 0.59 -14.14
CA ASN A 666 -9.76 1.45 -12.96
C ASN A 666 -8.42 2.14 -12.65
N GLY A 667 -7.41 1.93 -13.50
CA GLY A 667 -6.08 2.55 -13.37
C GLY A 667 -5.23 2.06 -12.20
N SER A 668 -5.68 1.03 -11.46
CA SER A 668 -4.91 0.49 -10.34
C SER A 668 -3.69 -0.32 -10.80
N MET A 669 -2.69 -0.46 -9.92
CA MET A 669 -1.51 -1.30 -10.21
C MET A 669 -1.84 -2.79 -10.38
N ALA A 670 -3.04 -3.23 -9.98
CA ALA A 670 -3.52 -4.59 -10.21
C ALA A 670 -3.79 -4.88 -11.71
N GLN A 671 -3.91 -3.82 -12.53
CA GLN A 671 -4.21 -3.91 -13.96
C GLN A 671 -3.00 -3.56 -14.86
N LEU A 672 -1.83 -3.34 -14.25
CA LEU A 672 -0.60 -2.99 -14.94
C LEU A 672 0.35 -4.19 -14.99
N TRP A 673 0.91 -4.42 -16.17
CA TRP A 673 1.66 -5.62 -16.52
C TRP A 673 2.98 -5.27 -17.21
N ALA A 674 4.09 -5.61 -16.58
CA ALA A 674 5.43 -5.44 -17.11
C ALA A 674 5.85 -6.69 -17.90
N LEU A 675 6.43 -6.50 -19.09
CA LEU A 675 6.93 -7.64 -19.87
C LEU A 675 8.26 -8.17 -19.32
N ARG A 676 8.49 -9.47 -19.51
CA ARG A 676 9.75 -10.18 -19.28
C ARG A 676 10.16 -10.87 -20.58
N ASP A 677 11.46 -10.92 -20.83
CA ASP A 677 12.01 -11.74 -21.90
C ASP A 677 12.09 -13.20 -21.42
N ALA A 678 11.39 -14.11 -22.10
CA ALA A 678 11.38 -15.54 -21.79
C ALA A 678 12.27 -16.36 -22.75
N GLY A 679 12.99 -15.69 -23.66
CA GLY A 679 13.81 -16.31 -24.69
C GLY A 679 13.00 -16.86 -25.87
N ASN A 680 13.69 -17.14 -26.99
CA ASN A 680 13.10 -17.68 -28.22
C ASN A 680 11.90 -16.89 -28.77
N GLY A 681 11.83 -15.58 -28.49
CA GLY A 681 10.71 -14.72 -28.89
C GLY A 681 9.45 -14.85 -28.03
N ALA A 682 9.47 -15.67 -26.97
CA ALA A 682 8.38 -15.73 -26.00
C ALA A 682 8.51 -14.63 -24.93
N ILE A 683 7.38 -14.26 -24.33
CA ILE A 683 7.32 -13.25 -23.27
C ILE A 683 6.83 -13.85 -21.96
N GLY A 684 7.31 -13.32 -20.83
CA GLY A 684 6.63 -13.42 -19.54
C GLY A 684 5.84 -12.14 -19.27
N ILE A 685 4.75 -12.24 -18.49
CA ILE A 685 3.87 -11.10 -18.18
C ILE A 685 3.81 -10.96 -16.66
N ALA A 686 4.45 -9.93 -16.11
CA ALA A 686 4.58 -9.69 -14.68
C ALA A 686 3.60 -8.64 -14.17
N SER A 687 2.89 -8.91 -13.08
CA SER A 687 2.10 -7.91 -12.36
C SER A 687 3.02 -6.79 -11.86
N ALA A 688 2.72 -5.55 -12.21
CA ALA A 688 3.45 -4.39 -11.69
C ALA A 688 3.29 -4.21 -10.18
N LYS A 689 2.23 -4.76 -9.59
CA LYS A 689 1.99 -4.69 -8.15
C LYS A 689 2.88 -5.65 -7.36
N SER A 690 2.98 -6.91 -7.77
CA SER A 690 3.68 -7.94 -6.98
C SER A 690 5.02 -8.38 -7.56
N GLY A 691 5.30 -8.05 -8.83
CA GLY A 691 6.42 -8.60 -9.60
C GLY A 691 6.26 -10.06 -10.02
N ARG A 692 5.22 -10.76 -9.54
CA ARG A 692 4.85 -12.13 -9.93
C ARG A 692 4.27 -12.17 -11.32
N VAL A 693 4.42 -13.30 -12.00
CA VAL A 693 4.03 -13.47 -13.40
C VAL A 693 2.72 -14.23 -13.56
N LEU A 694 2.07 -14.01 -14.71
CA LEU A 694 1.02 -14.90 -15.21
C LEU A 694 1.59 -16.31 -15.34
N ASP A 695 0.95 -17.22 -14.63
CA ASP A 695 1.37 -18.61 -14.42
C ASP A 695 0.17 -19.52 -14.62
N MET A 696 0.40 -20.66 -15.28
CA MET A 696 -0.63 -21.70 -15.37
C MET A 696 -0.61 -22.57 -14.13
N LEU A 697 -1.77 -22.68 -13.48
CA LEU A 697 -1.93 -23.43 -12.24
C LEU A 697 -1.35 -24.84 -12.35
N ASN A 698 -0.46 -25.18 -11.41
CA ASN A 698 0.24 -26.47 -11.33
C ASN A 698 1.07 -26.83 -12.56
N GLU A 699 1.46 -25.83 -13.37
CA GLU A 699 2.26 -26.02 -14.59
C GLU A 699 1.51 -26.81 -15.70
N HIS A 700 0.19 -26.91 -15.59
CA HIS A 700 -0.66 -27.59 -16.57
C HIS A 700 -0.89 -26.70 -17.81
N VAL A 701 -0.87 -27.30 -19.00
CA VAL A 701 -1.04 -26.59 -20.29
C VAL A 701 -2.33 -26.96 -21.03
N GLU A 702 -3.23 -27.67 -20.36
CA GLU A 702 -4.49 -28.18 -20.91
C GLU A 702 -5.62 -27.15 -20.83
N ALA A 703 -6.62 -27.26 -21.71
CA ALA A 703 -7.81 -26.41 -21.69
C ALA A 703 -8.55 -26.54 -20.35
N GLY A 704 -9.04 -25.41 -19.83
CA GLY A 704 -9.66 -25.28 -18.51
C GLY A 704 -8.69 -24.89 -17.39
N THR A 705 -7.37 -24.94 -17.62
CA THR A 705 -6.38 -24.53 -16.61
C THR A 705 -6.50 -23.04 -16.30
N VAL A 706 -6.66 -22.68 -15.03
CA VAL A 706 -6.81 -21.30 -14.57
C VAL A 706 -5.46 -20.59 -14.57
N VAL A 707 -5.47 -19.30 -14.92
CA VAL A 707 -4.29 -18.44 -14.82
C VAL A 707 -4.26 -17.72 -13.48
N GLN A 708 -3.08 -17.73 -12.87
CA GLN A 708 -2.79 -17.15 -11.56
C GLN A 708 -1.52 -16.29 -11.60
N LEU A 709 -1.22 -15.62 -10.50
CA LEU A 709 0.09 -15.03 -10.25
C LEU A 709 0.99 -16.03 -9.52
N TYR A 710 2.24 -16.13 -9.96
CA TYR A 710 3.27 -16.92 -9.28
C TYR A 710 4.66 -16.32 -9.43
N ASP A 711 5.58 -16.66 -8.53
CA ASP A 711 6.99 -16.27 -8.64
C ASP A 711 7.61 -16.76 -9.96
N TRP A 712 8.46 -15.91 -10.56
CA TRP A 712 9.11 -16.22 -11.82
C TRP A 712 10.12 -17.36 -11.67
N LYS A 713 9.87 -18.46 -12.37
CA LYS A 713 10.75 -19.64 -12.53
C LYS A 713 11.39 -19.71 -13.91
N GLY A 714 10.92 -18.92 -14.88
CA GLY A 714 11.41 -18.95 -16.26
C GLY A 714 11.09 -20.25 -17.01
N ILE A 715 9.96 -20.88 -16.67
CA ILE A 715 9.50 -22.14 -17.27
C ILE A 715 8.45 -21.88 -18.36
N GLY A 716 8.18 -22.90 -19.19
CA GLY A 716 7.14 -22.84 -20.22
C GLY A 716 5.76 -22.49 -19.66
N ALA A 717 5.50 -22.84 -18.39
CA ALA A 717 4.23 -22.54 -17.73
C ALA A 717 3.97 -21.04 -17.47
N GLN A 718 4.98 -20.21 -17.68
CA GLN A 718 5.00 -18.76 -17.42
C GLN A 718 5.38 -17.95 -18.66
N SER A 719 5.51 -18.63 -19.80
CA SER A 719 6.05 -18.08 -21.04
C SER A 719 5.00 -18.18 -22.15
N TRP A 720 4.84 -17.10 -22.91
CA TRP A 720 3.77 -16.95 -23.89
C TRP A 720 4.34 -16.65 -25.28
N SER A 721 3.97 -17.48 -26.25
CA SER A 721 4.15 -17.21 -27.68
C SER A 721 3.06 -16.25 -28.15
N VAL A 722 3.49 -15.14 -28.76
CA VAL A 722 2.59 -14.08 -29.25
C VAL A 722 2.41 -14.23 -30.75
N SER A 723 1.16 -14.25 -31.22
CA SER A 723 0.84 -14.26 -32.64
C SER A 723 -0.24 -13.23 -32.97
N VAL A 724 -0.03 -12.44 -34.02
CA VAL A 724 -1.01 -11.47 -34.51
C VAL A 724 -2.18 -12.23 -35.14
N VAL A 725 -3.40 -11.89 -34.73
CA VAL A 725 -4.63 -12.47 -35.28
C VAL A 725 -5.64 -11.36 -35.56
N THR A 726 -6.18 -11.35 -36.77
CA THR A 726 -7.26 -10.43 -37.15
C THR A 726 -8.56 -10.84 -36.46
N SER A 727 -9.18 -9.93 -35.71
CA SER A 727 -10.47 -10.16 -35.05
C SER A 727 -11.60 -10.38 -36.06
N SER A 728 -12.57 -11.20 -35.67
CA SER A 728 -13.80 -11.45 -36.44
C SER A 728 -14.76 -10.25 -36.48
N ARG A 729 -14.61 -9.27 -35.59
CA ARG A 729 -15.26 -7.94 -35.64
C ARG A 729 -14.59 -7.00 -36.65
N GLY A 730 -14.36 -7.49 -37.87
CA GLY A 730 -13.71 -6.73 -38.94
C GLY A 730 -14.30 -5.33 -39.11
N GLY A 731 -13.44 -4.31 -39.20
CA GLY A 731 -13.81 -2.96 -39.66
C GLY A 731 -13.26 -1.77 -38.85
N LEU A 732 -12.85 -1.94 -37.59
CA LEU A 732 -12.34 -0.82 -36.78
C LEU A 732 -10.81 -0.69 -36.87
N SER A 733 -10.35 0.37 -37.51
CA SER A 733 -8.94 0.81 -37.51
C SER A 733 -8.76 1.95 -36.51
N ARG A 734 -7.89 1.76 -35.51
CA ARG A 734 -7.54 2.82 -34.57
C ARG A 734 -6.45 3.71 -35.16
N LEU A 735 -6.68 5.02 -35.19
CA LEU A 735 -5.70 6.02 -35.58
C LEU A 735 -5.31 6.82 -34.34
N ALA A 736 -4.15 6.51 -33.75
CA ALA A 736 -3.73 7.08 -32.47
C ALA A 736 -2.21 7.21 -32.36
N GLY A 737 -1.75 8.07 -31.45
CA GLY A 737 -0.36 8.18 -31.02
C GLY A 737 -0.26 8.44 -29.51
N VAL A 738 0.96 8.53 -28.99
CA VAL A 738 1.23 8.74 -27.55
C VAL A 738 0.75 10.13 -27.10
N THR A 739 0.76 11.08 -28.02
CA THR A 739 0.29 12.45 -27.81
C THR A 739 -0.80 12.82 -28.82
N ARG A 740 -1.61 13.84 -28.50
CA ARG A 740 -2.60 14.41 -29.43
C ARG A 740 -2.02 14.83 -30.78
N TYR A 741 -0.73 15.21 -30.80
CA TYR A 741 -0.02 15.60 -32.01
C TYR A 741 0.27 14.39 -32.90
N GLU A 742 0.65 13.27 -32.30
CA GLU A 742 0.88 12.00 -32.99
C GLU A 742 -0.44 11.35 -33.42
N THR A 743 -1.51 11.45 -32.62
CA THR A 743 -2.85 11.06 -33.05
C THR A 743 -3.30 11.86 -34.28
N ALA A 744 -3.17 13.19 -34.25
CA ALA A 744 -3.48 14.02 -35.41
C ALA A 744 -2.61 13.68 -36.62
N ASP A 745 -1.33 13.34 -36.42
CA ASP A 745 -0.45 12.86 -37.49
C ASP A 745 -0.95 11.56 -38.13
N ALA A 746 -1.34 10.58 -37.31
CA ALA A 746 -1.90 9.30 -37.77
C ALA A 746 -3.21 9.50 -38.54
N VAL A 747 -4.08 10.38 -38.03
CA VAL A 747 -5.35 10.76 -38.69
C VAL A 747 -5.09 11.39 -40.06
N VAL A 748 -4.13 12.33 -40.15
CA VAL A 748 -3.79 12.98 -41.42
C VAL A 748 -3.12 11.99 -42.37
N ALA A 749 -2.26 11.11 -41.89
CA ALA A 749 -1.61 10.08 -42.71
C ALA A 749 -2.64 9.14 -43.37
N ALA A 750 -3.73 8.82 -42.68
CA ALA A 750 -4.80 7.97 -43.20
C ALA A 750 -5.64 8.63 -44.30
N GLY A 751 -5.76 9.96 -44.30
CA GLY A 751 -6.64 10.70 -45.22
C GLY A 751 -5.95 11.53 -46.30
N PHE A 752 -4.65 11.85 -46.12
CA PHE A 752 -3.94 12.84 -46.93
C PHE A 752 -2.51 12.37 -47.25
N GLU A 753 -2.33 11.85 -48.46
CA GLU A 753 -0.99 11.53 -48.97
C GLU A 753 -0.19 12.79 -49.35
N ARG A 754 -0.87 13.80 -49.91
CA ARG A 754 -0.31 15.10 -50.29
C ARG A 754 -1.35 16.20 -50.08
N SER A 755 -0.89 17.43 -49.84
CA SER A 755 -1.76 18.59 -49.78
C SER A 755 -1.00 19.88 -50.11
N ASP A 756 -1.56 20.73 -50.99
CA ASP A 756 -0.98 22.04 -51.32
C ASP A 756 -1.12 23.06 -50.18
N TRP A 757 -2.12 22.87 -49.32
CA TRP A 757 -2.42 23.71 -48.16
C TRP A 757 -2.39 22.88 -46.88
N VAL A 758 -2.03 23.50 -45.76
CA VAL A 758 -2.24 22.93 -44.42
C VAL A 758 -2.92 23.95 -43.52
N VAL A 759 -3.85 23.51 -42.70
CA VAL A 759 -4.46 24.35 -41.65
C VAL A 759 -3.90 23.90 -40.31
N VAL A 760 -3.26 24.81 -39.58
CA VAL A 760 -2.66 24.52 -38.27
C VAL A 760 -3.50 25.19 -37.19
N ALA A 761 -3.94 24.40 -36.22
CA ALA A 761 -4.71 24.85 -35.07
C ALA A 761 -4.02 24.46 -33.75
N SER A 762 -4.39 25.13 -32.66
CA SER A 762 -3.82 24.83 -31.35
C SER A 762 -4.29 23.48 -30.82
N GLY A 763 -3.33 22.62 -30.50
CA GLY A 763 -3.57 21.38 -29.78
C GLY A 763 -3.78 21.58 -28.28
N GLU A 764 -3.51 22.77 -27.73
CA GLU A 764 -3.61 23.07 -26.29
C GLU A 764 -4.84 23.90 -25.91
N ALA A 765 -5.37 24.71 -26.83
CA ALA A 765 -6.58 25.51 -26.61
C ALA A 765 -7.58 25.37 -27.76
N PHE A 766 -8.76 24.84 -27.47
CA PHE A 766 -9.84 24.65 -28.45
C PHE A 766 -10.51 25.92 -29.03
N PRO A 767 -10.62 27.07 -28.33
CA PRO A 767 -11.57 28.13 -28.72
C PRO A 767 -11.41 28.65 -30.14
N ASP A 768 -10.18 28.86 -30.58
CA ASP A 768 -9.87 29.34 -31.93
C ASP A 768 -9.98 28.22 -32.96
N ALA A 769 -9.73 26.97 -32.55
CA ALA A 769 -9.60 25.82 -33.43
C ALA A 769 -10.94 25.36 -34.05
N LEU A 770 -12.08 25.72 -33.47
CA LEU A 770 -13.42 25.23 -33.87
C LEU A 770 -13.85 25.66 -35.28
N SER A 771 -13.31 26.77 -35.82
CA SER A 771 -13.60 27.22 -37.18
C SER A 771 -12.66 26.62 -38.24
N ALA A 772 -11.69 25.79 -37.85
CA ALA A 772 -10.66 25.29 -38.77
C ALA A 772 -11.20 24.32 -39.83
N SER A 773 -12.15 23.45 -39.48
CA SER A 773 -12.64 22.37 -40.37
C SER A 773 -13.30 22.91 -41.65
N ALA A 774 -14.05 24.02 -41.55
CA ALA A 774 -14.67 24.65 -42.72
C ALA A 774 -13.64 25.18 -43.72
N LEU A 775 -12.62 25.87 -43.21
CA LEU A 775 -11.56 26.41 -44.03
C LEU A 775 -10.69 25.30 -44.62
N ALA A 776 -10.41 24.26 -43.85
CA ALA A 776 -9.71 23.08 -44.32
C ALA A 776 -10.47 22.42 -45.50
N GLY A 777 -11.80 22.31 -45.43
CA GLY A 777 -12.61 21.79 -46.53
C GLY A 777 -12.64 22.69 -47.76
N ALA A 778 -12.64 24.02 -47.59
CA ALA A 778 -12.54 24.95 -48.70
C ALA A 778 -11.21 24.80 -49.46
N LEU A 779 -10.12 24.57 -48.74
CA LEU A 779 -8.75 24.43 -49.25
C LEU A 779 -8.37 22.99 -49.66
N ASP A 780 -9.24 22.01 -49.43
CA ASP A 780 -8.94 20.56 -49.52
C ASP A 780 -7.69 20.16 -48.72
N ALA A 781 -7.57 20.71 -47.52
CA ALA A 781 -6.39 20.61 -46.65
C ALA A 781 -6.67 19.73 -45.42
N PRO A 782 -5.64 19.13 -44.81
CA PRO A 782 -5.76 18.56 -43.47
C PRO A 782 -5.75 19.65 -42.38
N VAL A 783 -6.29 19.30 -41.21
CA VAL A 783 -6.11 20.07 -39.97
C VAL A 783 -5.00 19.41 -39.15
N LEU A 784 -3.90 20.15 -38.94
CA LEU A 784 -2.77 19.75 -38.12
C LEU A 784 -2.85 20.42 -36.75
N LEU A 785 -2.38 19.73 -35.72
CA LEU A 785 -2.31 20.25 -34.36
C LEU A 785 -0.90 20.67 -34.00
N SER A 786 -0.80 21.76 -33.24
CA SER A 786 0.47 22.29 -32.76
C SER A 786 0.37 22.79 -31.32
N GLY A 787 1.44 22.59 -30.54
CA GLY A 787 1.69 23.40 -29.35
C GLY A 787 2.08 24.83 -29.74
N PRO A 788 2.24 25.75 -28.76
CA PRO A 788 2.49 27.17 -29.04
C PRO A 788 3.68 27.43 -29.98
N ASP A 789 4.77 26.67 -29.86
CA ASP A 789 6.01 26.85 -30.63
C ASP A 789 6.27 25.74 -31.68
N GLY A 790 5.29 24.85 -31.88
CA GLY A 790 5.42 23.71 -32.78
C GLY A 790 6.20 22.53 -32.21
N GLY A 791 6.50 21.57 -33.09
CA GLY A 791 7.20 20.35 -32.74
C GLY A 791 7.65 19.59 -33.99
N ASP A 792 8.44 18.53 -33.79
CA ASP A 792 9.03 17.78 -34.89
C ASP A 792 7.99 16.97 -35.67
N VAL A 793 6.94 16.50 -35.01
CA VAL A 793 5.79 15.82 -35.64
C VAL A 793 5.14 16.74 -36.68
N LEU A 794 4.80 17.98 -36.29
CA LEU A 794 4.24 18.98 -37.21
C LEU A 794 5.18 19.26 -38.39
N ALA A 795 6.47 19.46 -38.10
CA ALA A 795 7.46 19.79 -39.12
C ALA A 795 7.68 18.64 -40.11
N SER A 796 7.66 17.39 -39.63
CA SER A 796 7.74 16.20 -40.47
C SER A 796 6.52 16.09 -41.38
N ARG A 797 5.31 16.24 -40.82
CA ARG A 797 4.06 16.11 -41.56
C ARG A 797 3.92 17.14 -42.68
N ILE A 798 4.19 18.42 -42.40
CA ILE A 798 4.13 19.49 -43.41
C ILE A 798 5.05 19.17 -44.60
N ARG A 799 6.27 18.68 -44.34
CA ARG A 799 7.21 18.27 -45.39
C ARG A 799 6.69 17.05 -46.16
N SER A 800 6.19 16.03 -45.46
CA SER A 800 5.69 14.80 -46.09
C SER A 800 4.51 15.07 -47.04
N LEU A 801 3.63 16.01 -46.68
CA LEU A 801 2.49 16.42 -47.50
C LEU A 801 2.90 17.22 -48.75
N GLY A 802 4.13 17.74 -48.79
CA GLY A 802 4.59 18.65 -49.84
C GLY A 802 3.86 19.99 -49.83
N ALA A 803 3.49 20.48 -48.64
CA ALA A 803 2.65 21.67 -48.51
C ALA A 803 3.34 22.93 -49.05
N LYS A 804 2.60 23.70 -49.87
CA LYS A 804 3.10 24.93 -50.47
C LYS A 804 2.81 26.15 -49.60
N ARG A 805 1.69 26.12 -48.90
CA ARG A 805 1.13 27.26 -48.15
C ARG A 805 0.48 26.77 -46.86
N ALA A 806 0.43 27.61 -45.84
CA ALA A 806 -0.21 27.29 -44.57
C ALA A 806 -1.19 28.37 -44.11
N VAL A 807 -2.18 27.95 -43.33
CA VAL A 807 -3.05 28.83 -42.56
C VAL A 807 -2.94 28.51 -41.08
N LEU A 808 -2.76 29.53 -40.25
CA LEU A 808 -2.81 29.41 -38.79
C LEU A 808 -4.18 29.88 -38.30
N ILE A 809 -4.85 29.06 -37.50
CA ILE A 809 -6.13 29.37 -36.87
C ILE A 809 -5.90 29.57 -35.37
N GLY A 810 -5.83 30.84 -34.97
CA GLY A 810 -5.67 31.26 -33.59
C GLY A 810 -4.79 32.49 -33.42
N SER A 811 -5.00 33.16 -32.28
CA SER A 811 -4.20 34.31 -31.87
C SER A 811 -2.71 33.94 -31.67
N GLU A 812 -1.84 34.96 -31.60
CA GLU A 812 -0.41 34.74 -31.30
C GLU A 812 -0.18 34.07 -29.93
N ALA A 813 -1.09 34.28 -28.98
CA ALA A 813 -1.03 33.61 -27.68
C ALA A 813 -1.28 32.09 -27.76
N ALA A 814 -2.07 31.64 -28.74
CA ALA A 814 -2.38 30.22 -28.93
C ALA A 814 -1.37 29.51 -29.86
N LEU A 815 -0.80 30.28 -30.82
CA LEU A 815 0.13 29.83 -31.84
C LEU A 815 1.17 30.95 -32.03
N SER A 816 2.38 30.80 -31.48
CA SER A 816 3.34 31.90 -31.34
C SER A 816 3.87 32.41 -32.70
N SER A 817 4.50 33.58 -32.68
CA SER A 817 5.26 34.10 -33.83
C SER A 817 6.43 33.17 -34.20
N ALA A 818 7.05 32.51 -33.22
CA ALA A 818 8.11 31.53 -33.47
C ALA A 818 7.58 30.31 -34.24
N LEU A 819 6.38 29.81 -33.91
CA LEU A 819 5.71 28.78 -34.71
C LEU A 819 5.42 29.26 -36.13
N GLU A 820 4.92 30.48 -36.29
CA GLU A 820 4.62 31.04 -37.61
C GLU A 820 5.86 31.10 -38.50
N ASP A 821 6.98 31.59 -37.97
CA ASP A 821 8.26 31.61 -38.67
C ASP A 821 8.75 30.21 -39.03
N ARG A 822 8.60 29.25 -38.10
CA ARG A 822 8.91 27.83 -38.34
C ARG A 822 8.08 27.26 -39.47
N VAL A 823 6.75 27.43 -39.45
CA VAL A 823 5.85 26.95 -40.52
C VAL A 823 6.16 27.62 -41.85
N ARG A 824 6.47 28.92 -41.85
CA ARG A 824 6.89 29.65 -43.06
C ARG A 824 8.13 29.05 -43.70
N GLY A 825 9.08 28.56 -42.90
CA GLY A 825 10.27 27.85 -43.38
C GLY A 825 10.01 26.43 -43.87
N LEU A 826 8.85 25.84 -43.57
CA LEU A 826 8.51 24.46 -43.94
C LEU A 826 7.69 24.36 -45.22
N VAL A 827 6.94 25.40 -45.59
CA VAL A 827 6.11 25.42 -46.79
C VAL A 827 6.84 26.06 -47.98
N SER A 828 6.69 25.48 -49.17
CA SER A 828 7.56 25.81 -50.31
C SER A 828 7.37 27.21 -50.89
N GLU A 829 6.21 27.86 -50.69
CA GLU A 829 5.96 29.24 -51.17
C GLU A 829 6.20 30.29 -50.06
N HIS A 830 6.64 29.88 -48.87
CA HIS A 830 6.82 30.76 -47.71
C HIS A 830 5.59 31.63 -47.36
N ARG A 831 4.39 31.18 -47.77
CA ARG A 831 3.13 31.88 -47.53
C ARG A 831 2.40 31.26 -46.36
N VAL A 832 2.28 32.04 -45.30
CA VAL A 832 1.50 31.72 -44.09
C VAL A 832 0.50 32.84 -43.86
N VAL A 833 -0.77 32.50 -43.68
CA VAL A 833 -1.84 33.45 -43.37
C VAL A 833 -2.43 33.09 -42.01
N ARG A 834 -2.71 34.06 -41.16
CA ARG A 834 -3.26 33.83 -39.83
C ARG A 834 -4.66 34.44 -39.70
N PHE A 835 -5.59 33.66 -39.15
CA PHE A 835 -6.88 34.14 -38.66
C PHE A 835 -6.95 33.89 -37.16
N GLY A 836 -6.86 34.95 -36.36
CA GLY A 836 -6.88 34.88 -34.90
C GLY A 836 -7.38 36.19 -34.30
N GLY A 837 -8.57 36.15 -33.72
CA GLY A 837 -9.16 37.30 -33.02
C GLY A 837 -8.73 37.37 -31.56
N SER A 838 -9.11 38.44 -30.87
CA SER A 838 -8.98 38.55 -29.41
C SER A 838 -9.89 37.59 -28.65
N THR A 839 -10.89 37.03 -29.33
CA THR A 839 -11.82 36.02 -28.82
C THR A 839 -12.10 34.99 -29.89
N ARG A 840 -12.59 33.81 -29.48
CA ARG A 840 -13.08 32.74 -30.36
C ARG A 840 -14.11 33.21 -31.38
N TYR A 841 -14.98 34.14 -30.97
CA TYR A 841 -15.98 34.76 -31.83
C TYR A 841 -15.31 35.58 -32.92
N GLY A 842 -14.32 36.40 -32.54
CA GLY A 842 -13.49 37.16 -33.47
C GLY A 842 -12.70 36.29 -34.44
N THR A 843 -12.16 35.16 -33.98
CA THR A 843 -11.49 34.17 -34.86
C THR A 843 -12.46 33.61 -35.89
N SER A 844 -13.64 33.12 -35.46
CA SER A 844 -14.65 32.59 -36.38
C SER A 844 -15.19 33.65 -37.35
N LEU A 845 -15.27 34.93 -36.93
CA LEU A 845 -15.64 36.05 -37.78
C LEU A 845 -14.57 36.32 -38.85
N GLY A 846 -13.30 36.32 -38.45
CA GLY A 846 -12.17 36.49 -39.37
C GLY A 846 -12.11 35.39 -40.42
N VAL A 847 -12.37 34.13 -40.02
CA VAL A 847 -12.47 33.02 -40.98
C VAL A 847 -13.61 33.24 -41.96
N LEU A 848 -14.83 33.59 -41.49
CA LEU A 848 -15.96 33.84 -42.38
C LEU A 848 -15.70 35.01 -43.35
N ARG A 849 -15.31 36.17 -42.81
CA ARG A 849 -15.28 37.45 -43.51
C ARG A 849 -14.02 37.67 -44.32
N ASP A 850 -12.86 37.37 -43.74
CA ASP A 850 -11.55 37.79 -44.29
C ASP A 850 -10.90 36.70 -45.15
N ALA A 851 -11.16 35.42 -44.87
CA ALA A 851 -10.53 34.32 -45.61
C ALA A 851 -10.76 34.36 -47.13
N PRO A 852 -11.97 34.67 -47.65
CA PRO A 852 -12.17 34.81 -49.11
C PRO A 852 -11.31 35.92 -49.74
N GLY A 853 -11.06 37.01 -49.01
CA GLY A 853 -10.22 38.11 -49.48
C GLY A 853 -8.73 37.78 -49.43
N GLU A 854 -8.26 37.24 -48.31
CA GLU A 854 -6.84 36.94 -48.06
C GLU A 854 -6.33 35.69 -48.79
N LEU A 855 -7.21 34.72 -49.04
CA LEU A 855 -6.89 33.46 -49.70
C LEU A 855 -7.37 33.40 -51.16
N GLY A 856 -8.17 34.38 -51.58
CA GLY A 856 -8.65 34.53 -52.96
C GLY A 856 -9.57 33.38 -53.40
N SER A 857 -9.47 32.99 -54.67
CA SER A 857 -10.32 31.95 -55.27
C SER A 857 -10.17 30.55 -54.65
N ALA A 858 -9.21 30.36 -53.75
CA ALA A 858 -9.04 29.13 -52.98
C ALA A 858 -10.16 28.93 -51.93
N VAL A 859 -10.87 29.99 -51.54
CA VAL A 859 -11.96 29.93 -50.55
C VAL A 859 -13.23 30.49 -51.14
N VAL A 860 -14.19 29.59 -51.37
CA VAL A 860 -15.56 29.93 -51.76
C VAL A 860 -16.51 29.18 -50.84
N TRP A 861 -17.24 29.92 -50.02
CA TRP A 861 -18.23 29.36 -49.12
C TRP A 861 -19.46 28.87 -49.89
N SER A 862 -20.10 27.81 -49.41
CA SER A 862 -21.40 27.38 -49.92
C SER A 862 -22.52 28.33 -49.47
N ASP A 863 -23.76 28.01 -49.86
CA ASP A 863 -24.96 28.76 -49.44
C ASP A 863 -25.40 28.43 -48.00
N THR A 864 -24.60 27.68 -47.24
CA THR A 864 -24.89 27.22 -45.88
C THR A 864 -23.87 27.79 -44.89
N VAL A 865 -24.35 28.27 -43.75
CA VAL A 865 -23.53 28.61 -42.58
C VAL A 865 -23.91 27.72 -41.40
N ILE A 866 -22.93 27.26 -40.64
CA ILE A 866 -23.12 26.47 -39.42
C ILE A 866 -22.90 27.40 -38.23
N VAL A 867 -23.88 27.47 -37.32
CA VAL A 867 -23.74 28.21 -36.07
C VAL A 867 -23.70 27.20 -34.93
N ALA A 868 -22.63 27.23 -34.14
CA ALA A 868 -22.44 26.35 -33.00
C ALA A 868 -22.13 27.17 -31.73
N SER A 869 -22.22 26.55 -30.55
CA SER A 869 -21.87 27.24 -29.31
C SER A 869 -20.36 27.54 -29.26
N GLY A 870 -20.01 28.75 -28.85
CA GLY A 870 -18.64 29.12 -28.48
C GLY A 870 -18.30 28.74 -27.05
N GLU A 871 -19.27 28.35 -26.23
CA GLU A 871 -19.09 28.08 -24.80
C GLU A 871 -18.44 26.71 -24.55
N GLY A 872 -18.62 25.75 -25.45
CA GLY A 872 -18.00 24.42 -25.43
C GLY A 872 -17.69 23.93 -26.84
N PRO A 873 -16.75 22.99 -27.01
CA PRO A 873 -16.28 22.60 -28.34
C PRO A 873 -17.21 21.63 -29.08
N TYR A 874 -18.02 20.86 -28.35
CA TYR A 874 -18.60 19.61 -28.86
C TYR A 874 -19.65 19.79 -29.96
N ASP A 875 -20.42 20.87 -29.93
CA ASP A 875 -21.40 21.17 -30.99
C ASP A 875 -20.67 21.50 -32.30
N ALA A 876 -19.61 22.32 -32.24
CA ALA A 876 -18.80 22.66 -33.40
C ALA A 876 -18.02 21.44 -33.93
N LEU A 877 -17.46 20.62 -33.04
CA LEU A 877 -16.75 19.39 -33.41
C LEU A 877 -17.67 18.36 -34.08
N SER A 878 -18.89 18.20 -33.57
CA SER A 878 -19.89 17.32 -34.17
C SER A 878 -20.19 17.74 -35.61
N ALA A 879 -20.18 19.05 -35.89
CA ALA A 879 -20.42 19.61 -37.20
C ALA A 879 -19.19 19.64 -38.13
N SER A 880 -17.98 19.33 -37.63
CA SER A 880 -16.74 19.42 -38.40
C SER A 880 -16.76 18.68 -39.75
N PRO A 881 -17.25 17.43 -39.85
CA PRO A 881 -17.34 16.73 -41.15
C PRO A 881 -18.28 17.43 -42.14
N LEU A 882 -19.43 17.93 -41.66
CA LEU A 882 -20.38 18.69 -42.48
C LEU A 882 -19.77 20.01 -42.95
N ALA A 883 -19.11 20.74 -42.05
CA ALA A 883 -18.45 22.00 -42.35
C ALA A 883 -17.39 21.84 -43.44
N TYR A 884 -16.57 20.79 -43.33
CA TYR A 884 -15.56 20.44 -44.32
C TYR A 884 -16.19 20.09 -45.68
N ARG A 885 -17.15 19.16 -45.68
CA ARG A 885 -17.75 18.62 -46.91
C ARG A 885 -18.57 19.66 -47.67
N LEU A 886 -19.34 20.48 -46.95
CA LEU A 886 -20.16 21.53 -47.54
C LEU A 886 -19.37 22.79 -47.84
N LYS A 887 -18.12 22.92 -47.39
CA LYS A 887 -17.38 24.20 -47.39
C LYS A 887 -18.23 25.30 -46.75
N ALA A 888 -18.82 24.97 -45.60
CA ALA A 888 -19.73 25.84 -44.86
C ALA A 888 -19.00 26.41 -43.64
N PRO A 889 -18.87 27.74 -43.49
CA PRO A 889 -18.17 28.32 -42.35
C PRO A 889 -18.88 28.00 -41.03
N VAL A 890 -18.09 27.72 -39.99
CA VAL A 890 -18.58 27.54 -38.61
C VAL A 890 -18.40 28.87 -37.88
N VAL A 891 -19.51 29.49 -37.51
CA VAL A 891 -19.55 30.71 -36.70
C VAL A 891 -19.97 30.37 -35.27
N LEU A 892 -19.34 31.01 -34.29
CA LEU A 892 -19.60 30.71 -32.88
C LEU A 892 -20.60 31.71 -32.29
N ALA A 893 -21.58 31.20 -31.55
CA ALA A 893 -22.53 31.98 -30.77
C ALA A 893 -22.22 31.90 -29.28
N GLY A 894 -22.30 33.03 -28.58
CA GLY A 894 -22.20 33.06 -27.12
C GLY A 894 -23.55 32.78 -26.46
N ARG A 895 -23.57 32.84 -25.12
CA ARG A 895 -24.82 32.74 -24.32
C ARG A 895 -25.83 33.84 -24.64
N ASP A 896 -25.34 34.97 -25.14
CA ASP A 896 -26.17 36.07 -25.62
C ASP A 896 -26.38 36.00 -27.15
N GLY A 897 -26.14 34.87 -27.81
CA GLY A 897 -26.29 34.75 -29.27
C GLY A 897 -25.12 35.35 -30.05
N LEU A 898 -25.41 35.85 -31.26
CA LEU A 898 -24.39 36.39 -32.17
C LEU A 898 -24.15 37.89 -31.92
N ASP A 899 -22.89 38.32 -31.99
CA ASP A 899 -22.58 39.76 -31.96
C ASP A 899 -23.04 40.46 -33.26
N GLU A 900 -23.19 41.78 -33.21
CA GLU A 900 -23.69 42.56 -34.36
C GLU A 900 -22.77 42.51 -35.59
N ALA A 901 -21.47 42.29 -35.40
CA ALA A 901 -20.52 42.19 -36.51
C ALA A 901 -20.69 40.85 -37.24
N MET A 902 -20.90 39.77 -36.49
CA MET A 902 -21.19 38.43 -36.99
C MET A 902 -22.54 38.38 -37.71
N VAL A 903 -23.60 38.95 -37.12
CA VAL A 903 -24.91 39.00 -37.78
C VAL A 903 -24.83 39.72 -39.13
N ARG A 904 -24.08 40.83 -39.20
CA ARG A 904 -23.84 41.55 -40.47
C ARG A 904 -23.05 40.69 -41.45
N ALA A 905 -21.94 40.10 -41.02
CA ALA A 905 -21.11 39.27 -41.88
C ALA A 905 -21.88 38.07 -42.48
N VAL A 906 -22.73 37.41 -41.69
CA VAL A 906 -23.58 36.30 -42.16
C VAL A 906 -24.60 36.79 -43.20
N ARG A 907 -25.21 37.96 -43.01
CA ARG A 907 -26.16 38.52 -43.97
C ARG A 907 -25.49 38.98 -45.26
N ASP A 908 -24.34 39.63 -45.15
CA ASP A 908 -23.59 40.17 -46.29
C ASP A 908 -22.97 39.06 -47.15
N ALA A 909 -22.64 37.91 -46.55
CA ALA A 909 -22.11 36.74 -47.24
C ALA A 909 -23.14 35.98 -48.10
N GLY A 910 -24.43 36.33 -48.01
CA GLY A 910 -25.45 35.82 -48.93
C GLY A 910 -25.85 34.35 -48.74
N PHE A 911 -25.68 33.80 -47.53
CA PHE A 911 -26.15 32.45 -47.20
C PHE A 911 -27.68 32.33 -47.38
N ARG A 912 -28.16 31.10 -47.62
CA ARG A 912 -29.59 30.77 -47.70
C ARG A 912 -30.04 29.83 -46.58
N LYS A 913 -29.11 29.01 -46.07
CA LYS A 913 -29.37 27.99 -45.05
C LYS A 913 -28.49 28.20 -43.83
N VAL A 914 -29.07 27.95 -42.66
CA VAL A 914 -28.40 27.99 -41.36
C VAL A 914 -28.61 26.65 -40.67
N LEU A 915 -27.53 25.99 -40.28
CA LEU A 915 -27.56 24.85 -39.38
C LEU A 915 -27.18 25.32 -37.98
N LEU A 916 -28.14 25.34 -37.05
CA LEU A 916 -27.86 25.60 -35.64
C LEU A 916 -27.52 24.26 -34.96
N VAL A 917 -26.28 24.09 -34.55
CA VAL A 917 -25.81 22.87 -33.89
C VAL A 917 -25.67 23.16 -32.41
N GLY A 918 -26.49 22.50 -31.59
CA GLY A 918 -26.59 22.72 -30.16
C GLY A 918 -28.00 23.12 -29.70
N GLY A 919 -28.34 22.71 -28.48
CA GLY A 919 -29.62 23.03 -27.84
C GLY A 919 -29.78 24.51 -27.49
N GLU A 920 -30.99 24.93 -27.12
CA GLU A 920 -31.30 26.33 -26.79
C GLU A 920 -30.50 26.88 -25.59
N SER A 921 -30.01 26.01 -24.71
CA SER A 921 -29.19 26.41 -23.55
C SER A 921 -27.78 26.88 -23.92
N VAL A 922 -27.28 26.51 -25.11
CA VAL A 922 -25.91 26.78 -25.58
C VAL A 922 -25.87 27.56 -26.88
N VAL A 923 -26.93 27.45 -27.70
CA VAL A 923 -27.21 28.29 -28.87
C VAL A 923 -28.63 28.86 -28.71
N PRO A 924 -28.78 30.03 -28.06
CA PRO A 924 -30.08 30.59 -27.68
C PRO A 924 -31.04 30.78 -28.85
N VAL A 925 -32.35 30.66 -28.59
CA VAL A 925 -33.40 30.90 -29.60
C VAL A 925 -33.31 32.28 -30.27
N ARG A 926 -32.72 33.28 -29.58
CA ARG A 926 -32.51 34.61 -30.16
C ARG A 926 -31.57 34.62 -31.37
N VAL A 927 -30.72 33.60 -31.55
CA VAL A 927 -29.88 33.46 -32.74
C VAL A 927 -30.75 33.31 -33.99
N GLU A 928 -31.88 32.60 -33.89
CA GLU A 928 -32.82 32.42 -35.01
C GLU A 928 -33.41 33.77 -35.43
N SER A 929 -33.84 34.58 -34.46
CA SER A 929 -34.39 35.91 -34.76
C SER A 929 -33.33 36.89 -35.26
N GLN A 930 -32.07 36.78 -34.81
CA GLN A 930 -30.95 37.58 -35.33
C GLN A 930 -30.64 37.28 -36.80
N LEU A 931 -30.84 36.03 -37.24
CA LEU A 931 -30.55 35.59 -38.61
C LEU A 931 -31.72 35.81 -39.59
N GLY A 932 -32.92 36.12 -39.09
CA GLY A 932 -34.00 36.70 -39.87
C GLY A 932 -34.61 35.74 -40.91
N SER A 933 -34.55 36.10 -42.19
CA SER A 933 -35.23 35.38 -43.29
C SER A 933 -34.50 34.13 -43.81
N LEU A 934 -33.40 33.73 -43.17
CA LEU A 934 -32.64 32.53 -43.54
C LEU A 934 -33.41 31.27 -43.14
N SER A 935 -33.27 30.20 -43.92
CA SER A 935 -33.87 28.91 -43.58
C SER A 935 -33.03 28.24 -42.48
N VAL A 936 -33.59 28.15 -41.28
CA VAL A 936 -32.89 27.60 -40.10
C VAL A 936 -33.31 26.15 -39.84
N THR A 937 -32.33 25.27 -39.65
CA THR A 937 -32.53 23.90 -39.13
C THR A 937 -31.68 23.73 -37.88
N ARG A 938 -32.29 23.29 -36.77
CA ARG A 938 -31.59 23.04 -35.50
C ARG A 938 -31.33 21.56 -35.33
N LEU A 939 -30.08 21.21 -35.01
CA LEU A 939 -29.59 19.86 -34.73
C LEU A 939 -29.11 19.84 -33.28
N ALA A 940 -29.84 19.17 -32.39
CA ALA A 940 -29.58 19.23 -30.96
C ALA A 940 -30.08 17.99 -30.22
N GLY A 941 -29.26 17.47 -29.30
CA GLY A 941 -29.66 16.44 -28.35
C GLY A 941 -29.50 16.91 -26.91
N ALA A 942 -29.97 16.09 -25.97
CA ALA A 942 -29.85 16.37 -24.52
C ALA A 942 -28.40 16.33 -24.01
N THR A 943 -27.51 15.66 -24.74
CA THR A 943 -26.09 15.53 -24.43
C THR A 943 -25.25 15.82 -25.67
N ARG A 944 -23.93 15.99 -25.49
CA ARG A 944 -22.99 16.14 -26.62
C ARG A 944 -23.06 14.98 -27.61
N TYR A 945 -23.26 13.77 -27.11
CA TYR A 945 -23.44 12.56 -27.91
C TYR A 945 -24.78 12.58 -28.66
N GLY A 946 -25.84 13.07 -28.00
CA GLY A 946 -27.13 13.31 -28.63
C GLY A 946 -27.05 14.32 -29.77
N THR A 947 -26.42 15.49 -29.57
CA THR A 947 -26.22 16.46 -30.65
C THR A 947 -25.38 15.87 -31.79
N SER A 948 -24.32 15.12 -31.48
CA SER A 948 -23.54 14.43 -32.49
C SER A 948 -24.38 13.45 -33.30
N ALA A 949 -25.25 12.65 -32.66
CA ALA A 949 -26.15 11.73 -33.35
C ALA A 949 -27.13 12.45 -34.28
N GLU A 950 -27.70 13.59 -33.86
CA GLU A 950 -28.58 14.41 -34.73
C GLU A 950 -27.83 14.98 -35.94
N VAL A 951 -26.57 15.38 -35.76
CA VAL A 951 -25.72 15.84 -36.87
C VAL A 951 -25.44 14.70 -37.86
N VAL A 952 -25.13 13.50 -37.36
CA VAL A 952 -24.95 12.29 -38.17
C VAL A 952 -26.23 11.98 -38.94
N ALA A 953 -27.38 11.96 -38.26
CA ALA A 953 -28.68 11.67 -38.87
C ALA A 953 -29.00 12.66 -40.00
N TYR A 954 -28.84 13.97 -39.76
CA TYR A 954 -29.03 15.00 -40.78
C TYR A 954 -28.12 14.79 -41.99
N ALA A 955 -26.84 14.49 -41.77
CA ALA A 955 -25.87 14.29 -42.83
C ALA A 955 -26.21 13.09 -43.74
N LEU A 956 -26.67 11.98 -43.14
CA LEU A 956 -27.07 10.77 -43.86
C LEU A 956 -28.40 10.95 -44.59
N GLU A 957 -29.41 11.53 -43.94
CA GLU A 957 -30.73 11.78 -44.53
C GLU A 957 -30.64 12.66 -45.79
N HIS A 958 -29.79 13.68 -45.73
CA HIS A 958 -29.57 14.61 -46.84
C HIS A 958 -28.49 14.13 -47.83
N ARG A 959 -27.92 12.93 -47.62
CA ARG A 959 -26.87 12.33 -48.47
C ARG A 959 -25.66 13.25 -48.66
N ILE A 960 -25.29 13.97 -47.61
CA ILE A 960 -24.12 14.84 -47.58
C ILE A 960 -22.87 14.02 -47.27
N LEU A 961 -23.01 13.06 -46.34
CA LEU A 961 -22.00 12.10 -45.89
C LEU A 961 -22.59 10.68 -45.86
N GLU A 962 -21.73 9.69 -45.73
CA GLU A 962 -22.05 8.25 -45.69
C GLU A 962 -21.58 7.61 -44.37
N ALA A 963 -21.97 6.35 -44.14
CA ALA A 963 -21.66 5.58 -42.93
C ALA A 963 -20.76 4.35 -43.21
N ASP A 964 -20.14 4.27 -44.38
CA ASP A 964 -19.30 3.13 -44.78
C ASP A 964 -17.92 3.15 -44.11
N GLY A 965 -17.48 4.31 -43.64
CA GLY A 965 -16.22 4.53 -42.91
C GLY A 965 -16.39 5.50 -41.74
N VAL A 966 -17.34 5.21 -40.83
CA VAL A 966 -17.64 6.07 -39.67
C VAL A 966 -16.37 6.35 -38.86
N VAL A 967 -16.09 7.63 -38.61
CA VAL A 967 -15.02 8.04 -37.69
C VAL A 967 -15.62 8.17 -36.30
N LEU A 968 -15.03 7.48 -35.33
CA LEU A 968 -15.38 7.63 -33.92
C LEU A 968 -14.31 8.50 -33.26
N ALA A 969 -14.74 9.42 -32.39
CA ALA A 969 -13.83 10.23 -31.60
C ALA A 969 -14.40 10.44 -30.20
N SER A 970 -13.53 10.61 -29.21
CA SER A 970 -13.97 10.75 -27.83
C SER A 970 -14.71 12.08 -27.67
N GLY A 971 -15.88 12.05 -27.02
CA GLY A 971 -16.57 13.25 -26.60
C GLY A 971 -16.05 13.84 -25.29
N GLU A 972 -15.03 13.24 -24.66
CA GLU A 972 -14.45 13.74 -23.40
C GLU A 972 -13.43 14.87 -23.65
N ASN A 973 -12.76 14.87 -24.80
CA ASN A 973 -11.76 15.87 -25.20
C ASN A 973 -11.94 16.32 -26.66
N TYR A 974 -11.28 17.41 -27.07
CA TYR A 974 -11.49 18.07 -28.37
C TYR A 974 -10.50 17.76 -29.51
N PRO A 975 -9.19 17.50 -29.26
CA PRO A 975 -8.18 17.52 -30.34
C PRO A 975 -8.39 16.45 -31.41
N ASP A 976 -8.76 15.24 -31.00
CA ASP A 976 -8.90 14.10 -31.90
C ASP A 976 -10.13 14.24 -32.80
N ALA A 977 -11.25 14.72 -32.25
CA ALA A 977 -12.44 15.03 -33.04
C ALA A 977 -12.22 16.16 -34.05
N LEU A 978 -11.31 17.11 -33.77
CA LEU A 978 -11.01 18.20 -34.70
C LEU A 978 -10.27 17.70 -35.95
N ALA A 979 -9.21 16.90 -35.75
CA ALA A 979 -8.47 16.27 -36.85
C ALA A 979 -9.32 15.20 -37.54
N GLY A 980 -10.00 14.35 -36.76
CA GLY A 980 -10.89 13.30 -37.23
C GLY A 980 -12.07 13.84 -38.03
N GLY A 981 -12.59 15.03 -37.68
CA GLY A 981 -13.65 15.69 -38.42
C GLY A 981 -13.23 16.10 -39.83
N ALA A 982 -11.99 16.54 -40.01
CA ALA A 982 -11.43 16.82 -41.35
C ALA A 982 -11.23 15.53 -42.16
N LEU A 983 -10.76 14.45 -41.52
CA LEU A 983 -10.66 13.12 -42.16
C LEU A 983 -12.04 12.62 -42.62
N ALA A 984 -13.03 12.65 -41.74
CA ALA A 984 -14.40 12.22 -42.03
C ALA A 984 -15.00 13.04 -43.20
N GLY A 985 -14.89 14.38 -43.14
CA GLY A 985 -15.36 15.25 -44.21
C GLY A 985 -14.65 15.03 -45.55
N ARG A 986 -13.35 14.73 -45.53
CA ARG A 986 -12.55 14.43 -46.72
C ARG A 986 -12.93 13.08 -47.35
N THR A 987 -13.09 12.04 -46.54
CA THR A 987 -13.47 10.70 -47.01
C THR A 987 -14.96 10.58 -47.32
N GLY A 988 -15.75 11.61 -47.01
CA GLY A 988 -17.19 11.62 -47.25
C GLY A 988 -17.99 10.85 -46.21
N ASN A 989 -17.42 10.60 -45.03
CA ASN A 989 -18.04 9.84 -43.96
C ASN A 989 -18.45 10.72 -42.77
N VAL A 990 -19.37 10.19 -41.97
CA VAL A 990 -19.80 10.80 -40.71
C VAL A 990 -18.76 10.62 -39.60
N LEU A 991 -18.78 11.56 -38.64
CA LEU A 991 -18.09 11.42 -37.35
C LEU A 991 -19.12 11.36 -36.22
N ALA A 992 -18.95 10.41 -35.32
CA ALA A 992 -19.75 10.32 -34.09
C ALA A 992 -18.87 10.51 -32.85
N LEU A 993 -19.32 11.39 -31.95
CA LEU A 993 -18.73 11.50 -30.62
C LEU A 993 -19.23 10.34 -29.75
N VAL A 994 -18.31 9.65 -29.09
CA VAL A 994 -18.62 8.52 -28.20
C VAL A 994 -18.07 8.74 -26.79
N ASP A 995 -18.69 8.07 -25.82
CA ASP A 995 -18.30 8.16 -24.41
C ASP A 995 -17.06 7.29 -24.14
N GLY A 996 -16.14 7.78 -23.30
CA GLY A 996 -14.88 7.13 -22.96
C GLY A 996 -13.63 7.74 -23.61
N PRO A 997 -12.46 7.61 -22.96
CA PRO A 997 -11.21 8.24 -23.40
C PRO A 997 -10.50 7.51 -24.56
N ASP A 998 -10.92 6.29 -24.91
CA ASP A 998 -10.26 5.39 -25.88
C ASP A 998 -11.06 5.18 -27.19
N ALA A 999 -11.82 6.19 -27.59
CA ALA A 999 -12.61 6.19 -28.83
C ALA A 999 -11.77 6.05 -30.10
#